data_AF-K6CRL1-F1
#
_entry.id   AF-K6CRL1-F1
#
_cell.length_a   1.000
_cell.length_b   1.000
_cell.length_c   1.000
_cell.angle_alpha   90.00
_cell.angle_beta   90.00
_cell.angle_gamma   90.00
#
_symmetry.space_group_name_H-M   'P 1'
#
loop_
_entity.id
_entity.type
_entity.pdbx_description
1 polymer ?
#
loop_
_entity_poly.entity_id
_entity_poly.type
_entity_poly.pdbx_seq_one_letter_code
_entity_poly.pdbx_strand_id
1 'polypeptide(L)'
;MATIQEVIDYVNSWRAQNGIADNIELTPQQELQFAKDLQTKIGDLSFKAPTDGATITPYNGSIGNEPAWRIAQATSQSSGGKLIYISDIEAGKLLNDLDFKEAVVRAVGENGALANNIINGTKENGIRTPYGVGDVLSVNDFVSQQAMKFNAKGNVLTFTAGSTVDSVWTLTELPTLLEMSEVTSIDGIPKEELLHTKNALIKSGLSEQKALNVMREIIAYKSNLNMSSIDIYMGENNKILGVDTSKLTGRDAIMIPEGIQTRMTAGEMMGQLSEAEFRTKYSSVVEIAPKNPEVHNFIKMLDQAGRMPETDFNSAYPTLTEIIQNTKIKEYQNYRGKILKGAGVVGGIMLTIDAINMVSEATKAYKAGDTDRGNKIVRDWTIETMGGFASAAVAMEAVAPYALALGTAGGPLGIAAGITVELVAGVAGWMAGSQIGHIFSELLDRLFGQASGATRRIDPIVLDLDGDGIETVSLQNGIYFDLDNNGFAEKSGWIKSDDGFLVLDRDGNGEINGGRELFGDQTILKNGTVASSGYEALAELDDNKDGKIDNQDGKFADLRIWRDLNQDGLSSERELFGLEQLGIKSLNLAYSNVNIQDSSGNIVSRKGSFEKTDGTLASLGEYLFSRNTLDTIAREWVETPKNMESLPDINGLGSVYSLKQAMVRDSSGELRLIVEAFSSETNVSKRNAMMDNILFKWTNSSNIDPKSRGGNFDARKLAVLEKFNGRSFTGTNGSNPISEAVPILTQAYNELVEKVYCKLLYQTHLSEVFDRVNFNWNYETNEINVNSIEVREIIEKKINSNLVEGLVILGELSRVLKGCDLVDNTEFSNFRHYFEIKGKLFSDVIDTRGENLIFGTDKNDNLLGFNTNDLLAGGAGNDRLEGGYGNDVYLFGRGSDQDTIYDYDSTAGNIDIIRMTEDVAPSDVIVKRNGDHLELRIAGTLDKLTVQ
;
A
#
# COMPACT_ATOMS: atom_id res chain seq x y z
N MET A 1 -58.52 -14.50 3.08
CA MET A 1 -57.26 -14.52 2.30
C MET A 1 -57.42 -15.62 1.29
N ALA A 2 -57.11 -15.35 0.02
CA ALA A 2 -57.08 -16.40 -0.99
C ALA A 2 -55.96 -17.41 -0.67
N THR A 3 -56.09 -18.62 -1.23
CA THR A 3 -55.05 -19.66 -1.23
C THR A 3 -54.25 -19.62 -2.52
N ILE A 4 -53.04 -20.19 -2.51
CA ILE A 4 -52.23 -20.35 -3.74
C ILE A 4 -53.02 -21.09 -4.83
N GLN A 5 -53.77 -22.13 -4.46
CA GLN A 5 -54.60 -22.88 -5.40
C GLN A 5 -55.66 -22.00 -6.08
N GLU A 6 -56.31 -21.10 -5.35
CA GLU A 6 -57.29 -20.17 -5.93
C GLU A 6 -56.65 -19.15 -6.89
N VAL A 7 -55.36 -18.82 -6.71
CA VAL A 7 -54.59 -18.02 -7.68
C VAL A 7 -54.28 -18.85 -8.92
N ILE A 8 -53.87 -20.11 -8.78
CA ILE A 8 -53.59 -21.03 -9.89
C ILE A 8 -54.86 -21.26 -10.72
N ASP A 9 -56.00 -21.52 -10.08
CA ASP A 9 -57.29 -21.73 -10.74
C ASP A 9 -57.75 -20.48 -11.50
N TYR A 10 -57.50 -19.29 -10.93
CA TYR A 10 -57.74 -18.02 -11.60
C TYR A 10 -56.88 -17.88 -12.87
N VAL A 11 -55.57 -18.13 -12.77
CA VAL A 11 -54.64 -18.06 -13.91
C VAL A 11 -55.05 -19.00 -15.03
N ASN A 12 -55.39 -20.26 -14.70
CA ASN A 12 -55.82 -21.26 -15.69
C ASN A 12 -57.14 -20.88 -16.37
N SER A 13 -58.04 -20.16 -15.69
CA SER A 13 -59.34 -19.75 -16.24
C SER A 13 -59.34 -18.37 -16.90
N TRP A 14 -58.27 -17.59 -16.76
CA TRP A 14 -58.19 -16.19 -17.22
C TRP A 14 -58.43 -16.03 -18.73
N ARG A 15 -57.88 -16.93 -19.56
CA ARG A 15 -58.05 -16.89 -21.03
C ARG A 15 -59.52 -17.05 -21.42
N ALA A 16 -60.18 -18.05 -20.83
CA ALA A 16 -61.59 -18.33 -21.08
C ALA A 16 -62.49 -17.15 -20.65
N GLN A 17 -62.18 -16.53 -19.50
CA GLN A 17 -62.92 -15.36 -18.99
C GLN A 17 -62.77 -14.13 -19.89
N ASN A 18 -61.68 -14.03 -20.65
CA ASN A 18 -61.41 -12.93 -21.57
C ASN A 18 -61.71 -13.28 -23.05
N GLY A 19 -62.36 -14.43 -23.31
CA GLY A 19 -62.77 -14.85 -24.65
C GLY A 19 -61.60 -15.20 -25.58
N ILE A 20 -60.46 -15.63 -25.03
CA ILE A 20 -59.23 -15.95 -25.75
C ILE A 20 -59.14 -17.48 -25.88
N ALA A 21 -59.07 -17.99 -27.11
CA ALA A 21 -58.92 -19.43 -27.36
C ALA A 21 -57.55 -19.95 -26.92
N ASP A 22 -57.46 -21.22 -26.53
CA ASP A 22 -56.19 -21.85 -26.15
C ASP A 22 -55.18 -21.84 -27.32
N ASN A 23 -53.88 -21.77 -27.00
CA ASN A 23 -52.75 -21.79 -27.95
C ASN A 23 -52.62 -20.57 -28.89
N ILE A 24 -53.30 -19.46 -28.59
CA ILE A 24 -53.09 -18.18 -29.28
C ILE A 24 -52.17 -17.28 -28.44
N GLU A 25 -51.15 -16.68 -29.04
CA GLU A 25 -50.33 -15.69 -28.34
C GLU A 25 -51.19 -14.47 -27.95
N LEU A 26 -50.99 -13.97 -26.73
CA LEU A 26 -51.69 -12.77 -26.27
C LEU A 26 -51.26 -11.56 -27.09
N THR A 27 -52.18 -10.66 -27.39
CA THR A 27 -51.80 -9.34 -27.92
C THR A 27 -51.13 -8.51 -26.81
N PRO A 28 -50.31 -7.49 -27.13
CA PRO A 28 -49.66 -6.66 -26.12
C PRO A 28 -50.64 -6.04 -25.09
N GLN A 29 -51.86 -5.70 -25.51
CA GLN A 29 -52.90 -5.22 -24.58
C GLN A 29 -53.40 -6.33 -23.65
N GLN A 30 -53.53 -7.56 -24.14
CA GLN A 30 -53.93 -8.73 -23.34
C GLN A 30 -52.82 -9.18 -22.39
N GLU A 31 -51.55 -9.09 -22.80
CA GLU A 31 -50.40 -9.36 -21.92
C GLU A 31 -50.40 -8.42 -20.71
N LEU A 32 -50.57 -7.12 -20.96
CA LEU A 32 -50.64 -6.10 -19.90
C LEU A 32 -51.86 -6.30 -19.00
N GLN A 33 -53.01 -6.67 -19.59
CA GLN A 33 -54.22 -6.97 -18.82
C GLN A 33 -54.02 -8.20 -17.92
N PHE A 34 -53.44 -9.28 -18.46
CA PHE A 34 -53.14 -10.49 -17.70
C PHE A 34 -52.20 -10.21 -16.53
N ALA A 35 -51.12 -9.45 -16.76
CA ALA A 35 -50.17 -9.10 -15.70
C ALA A 35 -50.84 -8.32 -14.55
N LYS A 36 -51.72 -7.34 -14.87
CA LYS A 36 -52.46 -6.55 -13.86
C LYS A 36 -53.45 -7.41 -13.06
N ASP A 37 -54.18 -8.27 -13.76
CA ASP A 37 -55.17 -9.17 -13.19
C ASP A 37 -54.51 -10.20 -12.27
N LEU A 38 -53.40 -10.78 -12.71
CA LEU A 38 -52.59 -11.70 -11.93
C LEU A 38 -52.07 -11.04 -10.65
N GLN A 39 -51.47 -9.85 -10.77
CA GLN A 39 -50.96 -9.12 -9.60
C GLN A 39 -52.08 -8.80 -8.61
N THR A 40 -53.24 -8.38 -9.11
CA THR A 40 -54.44 -8.13 -8.28
C THR A 40 -54.84 -9.39 -7.53
N LYS A 41 -54.87 -10.54 -8.20
CA LYS A 41 -55.24 -11.82 -7.60
C LYS A 41 -54.22 -12.30 -6.56
N ILE A 42 -52.92 -12.11 -6.82
CA ILE A 42 -51.86 -12.40 -5.83
C ILE A 42 -52.01 -11.49 -4.60
N GLY A 43 -52.49 -10.25 -4.79
CA GLY A 43 -52.81 -9.32 -3.71
C GLY A 43 -53.85 -9.84 -2.70
N ASP A 44 -54.67 -10.83 -3.06
CA ASP A 44 -55.63 -11.48 -2.16
C ASP A 44 -54.98 -12.47 -1.17
N LEU A 45 -53.72 -12.85 -1.40
CA LEU A 45 -52.96 -13.77 -0.52
C LEU A 45 -52.53 -13.09 0.78
N SER A 46 -52.22 -13.90 1.79
CA SER A 46 -51.65 -13.38 3.03
C SER A 46 -50.18 -13.03 2.88
N PHE A 47 -49.85 -11.77 3.13
CA PHE A 47 -48.48 -11.28 3.24
C PHE A 47 -47.96 -11.22 4.68
N LYS A 48 -48.76 -11.56 5.68
CA LYS A 48 -48.35 -11.51 7.09
C LYS A 48 -47.50 -12.72 7.50
N ALA A 49 -46.50 -12.45 8.31
CA ALA A 49 -45.69 -13.44 9.00
C ALA A 49 -46.54 -14.38 9.87
N PRO A 50 -46.12 -15.65 10.03
CA PRO A 50 -46.79 -16.58 10.93
C PRO A 50 -46.58 -16.26 12.41
N THR A 51 -45.57 -15.45 12.77
CA THR A 51 -45.29 -15.05 14.15
C THR A 51 -45.46 -13.54 14.32
N ASP A 52 -46.37 -13.14 15.21
CA ASP A 52 -46.56 -11.73 15.59
C ASP A 52 -45.28 -11.19 16.22
N GLY A 53 -44.83 -10.01 15.79
CA GLY A 53 -43.60 -9.42 16.31
C GLY A 53 -42.33 -9.73 15.51
N ALA A 54 -42.35 -10.75 14.63
CA ALA A 54 -41.21 -11.08 13.78
C ALA A 54 -40.88 -9.96 12.78
N THR A 55 -39.61 -9.88 12.38
CA THR A 55 -39.16 -9.06 11.24
C THR A 55 -38.60 -9.92 10.12
N ILE A 56 -38.90 -9.55 8.88
CA ILE A 56 -38.38 -10.23 7.69
C ILE A 56 -36.89 -9.91 7.49
N THR A 57 -36.13 -10.92 7.03
CA THR A 57 -34.68 -10.84 6.78
C THR A 57 -34.41 -10.99 5.28
N PRO A 58 -34.14 -9.89 4.56
CA PRO A 58 -33.76 -9.93 3.16
C PRO A 58 -32.43 -10.65 2.94
N TYR A 59 -32.26 -11.27 1.78
CA TYR A 59 -31.05 -11.99 1.42
C TYR A 59 -30.67 -11.77 -0.04
N ASN A 60 -29.37 -11.78 -0.35
CA ASN A 60 -28.87 -11.62 -1.72
C ASN A 60 -27.57 -12.38 -1.94
N GLY A 61 -27.50 -13.13 -3.05
CA GLY A 61 -26.29 -13.81 -3.51
C GLY A 61 -25.97 -15.10 -2.74
N SER A 62 -24.67 -15.37 -2.58
CA SER A 62 -24.12 -16.55 -1.92
C SER A 62 -23.07 -16.15 -0.88
N ILE A 63 -23.06 -16.84 0.26
CA ILE A 63 -22.13 -16.67 1.38
C ILE A 63 -21.14 -17.85 1.30
N GLY A 64 -19.94 -17.58 0.79
CA GLY A 64 -19.04 -18.64 0.35
C GLY A 64 -19.69 -19.47 -0.77
N ASN A 65 -19.74 -20.80 -0.60
CA ASN A 65 -20.40 -21.71 -1.53
C ASN A 65 -21.90 -21.92 -1.26
N GLU A 66 -22.46 -21.26 -0.23
CA GLU A 66 -23.83 -21.47 0.20
C GLU A 66 -24.76 -20.33 -0.26
N PRO A 67 -25.89 -20.62 -0.94
CA PRO A 67 -26.87 -19.59 -1.28
C PRO A 67 -27.39 -18.86 -0.03
N ALA A 68 -27.45 -17.53 -0.07
CA ALA A 68 -27.84 -16.71 1.09
C ALA A 68 -29.25 -17.04 1.61
N TRP A 69 -30.14 -17.51 0.74
CA TRP A 69 -31.49 -17.93 1.13
C TRP A 69 -31.48 -19.14 2.08
N ARG A 70 -30.49 -20.04 1.99
CA ARG A 70 -30.36 -21.18 2.92
C ARG A 70 -29.97 -20.70 4.30
N ILE A 71 -29.10 -19.69 4.37
CA ILE A 71 -28.71 -19.05 5.63
C ILE A 71 -29.90 -18.28 6.24
N ALA A 72 -30.67 -17.56 5.41
CA ALA A 72 -31.89 -16.89 5.85
C ALA A 72 -32.95 -17.88 6.37
N GLN A 73 -33.16 -18.99 5.67
CA GLN A 73 -34.06 -20.06 6.08
C GLN A 73 -33.64 -20.70 7.40
N ALA A 74 -32.38 -21.11 7.52
CA ALA A 74 -31.85 -21.71 8.74
C ALA A 74 -31.88 -20.72 9.92
N THR A 75 -31.59 -19.44 9.66
CA THR A 75 -31.69 -18.39 10.66
C THR A 75 -33.12 -18.21 11.15
N SER A 76 -34.10 -18.14 10.25
CA SER A 76 -35.52 -18.06 10.62
C SER A 76 -35.90 -19.17 11.60
N GLN A 77 -35.55 -20.41 11.27
CA GLN A 77 -35.80 -21.60 12.10
C GLN A 77 -35.12 -21.50 13.48
N SER A 78 -33.89 -20.96 13.52
CA SER A 78 -33.09 -20.85 14.74
C SER A 78 -33.48 -19.65 15.64
N SER A 79 -34.04 -18.59 15.06
CA SER A 79 -34.27 -17.31 15.75
C SER A 79 -35.37 -17.36 16.82
N GLY A 80 -36.08 -18.49 16.92
CA GLY A 80 -37.23 -18.67 17.79
C GLY A 80 -38.40 -17.73 17.45
N GLY A 81 -38.60 -17.46 16.15
CA GLY A 81 -39.70 -16.65 15.63
C GLY A 81 -39.47 -15.14 15.64
N LYS A 82 -38.24 -14.66 15.91
CA LYS A 82 -37.90 -13.22 15.83
C LYS A 82 -37.60 -12.78 14.40
N LEU A 83 -36.98 -13.66 13.62
CA LEU A 83 -36.61 -13.43 12.23
C LEU A 83 -37.37 -14.41 11.34
N ILE A 84 -37.83 -13.95 10.19
CA ILE A 84 -38.46 -14.79 9.16
C ILE A 84 -37.79 -14.56 7.81
N TYR A 85 -37.88 -15.54 6.92
CA TYR A 85 -37.53 -15.36 5.51
C TYR A 85 -38.79 -15.45 4.64
N ILE A 86 -38.70 -14.99 3.39
CA ILE A 86 -39.87 -14.73 2.55
C ILE A 86 -40.82 -15.94 2.40
N SER A 87 -40.32 -17.18 2.33
CA SER A 87 -41.17 -18.36 2.17
C SER A 87 -41.85 -18.86 3.46
N ASP A 88 -41.59 -18.21 4.60
CA ASP A 88 -42.41 -18.40 5.81
C ASP A 88 -43.80 -17.75 5.66
N ILE A 89 -43.96 -16.83 4.70
CA ILE A 89 -45.20 -16.13 4.40
C ILE A 89 -45.97 -16.88 3.31
N GLU A 90 -47.29 -16.94 3.42
CA GLU A 90 -48.14 -17.67 2.46
C GLU A 90 -47.95 -17.19 1.02
N ALA A 91 -48.01 -15.87 0.79
CA ALA A 91 -47.72 -15.30 -0.53
C ALA A 91 -46.28 -15.58 -1.02
N GLY A 92 -45.31 -15.68 -0.11
CA GLY A 92 -43.91 -15.95 -0.44
C GLY A 92 -43.65 -17.40 -0.88
N LYS A 93 -44.51 -18.36 -0.49
CA LYS A 93 -44.44 -19.74 -0.98
C LYS A 93 -44.74 -19.85 -2.47
N LEU A 94 -45.59 -18.96 -3.00
CA LEU A 94 -45.94 -18.88 -4.42
C LEU A 94 -44.70 -18.76 -5.33
N LEU A 95 -43.64 -18.10 -4.85
CA LEU A 95 -42.40 -17.87 -5.60
C LEU A 95 -41.68 -19.18 -5.98
N ASN A 96 -41.91 -20.25 -5.24
CA ASN A 96 -41.30 -21.56 -5.44
C ASN A 96 -42.30 -22.62 -5.94
N ASP A 97 -43.56 -22.24 -6.18
CA ASP A 97 -44.60 -23.16 -6.61
C ASP A 97 -44.51 -23.46 -8.12
N LEU A 98 -44.32 -24.74 -8.47
CA LEU A 98 -44.13 -25.17 -9.85
C LEU A 98 -45.44 -25.13 -10.64
N ASP A 99 -46.56 -25.52 -10.03
CA ASP A 99 -47.87 -25.57 -10.68
C ASP A 99 -48.34 -24.16 -11.06
N PHE A 100 -48.05 -23.18 -10.20
CA PHE A 100 -48.26 -21.76 -10.51
C PHE A 100 -47.43 -21.29 -11.71
N LYS A 101 -46.13 -21.59 -11.73
CA LYS A 101 -45.25 -21.20 -12.85
C LYS A 101 -45.72 -21.80 -14.17
N GLU A 102 -46.12 -23.07 -14.16
CA GLU A 102 -46.70 -23.73 -15.33
C GLU A 102 -48.05 -23.12 -15.76
N ALA A 103 -48.91 -22.78 -14.80
CA ALA A 103 -50.18 -22.12 -15.09
C ALA A 103 -49.97 -20.77 -15.81
N VAL A 104 -48.98 -19.99 -15.38
CA VAL A 104 -48.61 -18.72 -16.05
C VAL A 104 -48.11 -18.97 -17.47
N VAL A 105 -47.27 -19.99 -17.71
CA VAL A 105 -46.81 -20.37 -19.06
C VAL A 105 -47.99 -20.73 -19.97
N ARG A 106 -48.95 -21.51 -19.48
CA ARG A 106 -50.17 -21.86 -20.24
C ARG A 106 -51.02 -20.62 -20.53
N ALA A 107 -51.21 -19.75 -19.54
CA ALA A 107 -52.05 -18.56 -19.68
C ALA A 107 -51.55 -17.60 -20.77
N VAL A 108 -50.22 -17.49 -20.96
CA VAL A 108 -49.62 -16.65 -22.01
C VAL A 108 -49.42 -17.33 -23.36
N GLY A 109 -49.79 -18.61 -23.51
CA GLY A 109 -49.73 -19.34 -24.77
C GLY A 109 -48.39 -20.03 -25.06
N GLU A 110 -47.76 -20.64 -24.05
CA GLU A 110 -46.47 -21.36 -24.15
C GLU A 110 -45.26 -20.47 -24.50
N ASN A 111 -45.44 -19.15 -24.51
CA ASN A 111 -44.34 -18.19 -24.60
C ASN A 111 -43.55 -18.16 -23.28
N GLY A 112 -42.57 -19.05 -23.16
CA GLY A 112 -41.72 -19.17 -21.99
C GLY A 112 -40.95 -17.88 -21.65
N ALA A 113 -40.66 -17.03 -22.64
CA ALA A 113 -39.99 -15.75 -22.42
C ALA A 113 -40.92 -14.74 -21.73
N LEU A 114 -42.16 -14.60 -22.20
CA LEU A 114 -43.16 -13.73 -21.60
C LEU A 114 -43.56 -14.22 -20.20
N ALA A 115 -43.77 -15.52 -20.02
CA ALA A 115 -44.05 -16.09 -18.70
C ALA A 115 -42.91 -15.82 -17.72
N ASN A 116 -41.66 -16.00 -18.17
CA ASN A 116 -40.49 -15.67 -17.37
C ASN A 116 -40.41 -14.17 -17.05
N ASN A 117 -40.73 -13.28 -17.98
CA ASN A 117 -40.76 -11.83 -17.70
C ASN A 117 -41.82 -11.50 -16.65
N ILE A 118 -43.03 -12.04 -16.76
CA ILE A 118 -44.11 -11.84 -15.78
C ILE A 118 -43.69 -12.32 -14.39
N ILE A 119 -43.00 -13.46 -14.28
CA ILE A 119 -42.61 -14.03 -12.98
C ILE A 119 -41.38 -13.32 -12.41
N ASN A 120 -40.34 -13.16 -13.23
CA ASN A 120 -38.99 -12.81 -12.79
C ASN A 120 -38.54 -11.41 -13.21
N GLY A 121 -39.31 -10.66 -14.00
CA GLY A 121 -38.95 -9.36 -14.55
C GLY A 121 -38.33 -9.45 -15.94
N THR A 122 -38.46 -8.37 -16.70
CA THR A 122 -37.96 -8.28 -18.09
C THR A 122 -36.47 -7.97 -18.11
N LYS A 123 -35.71 -8.51 -19.07
CA LYS A 123 -34.31 -8.13 -19.29
C LYS A 123 -34.18 -7.17 -20.46
N GLU A 124 -33.61 -5.99 -20.20
CA GLU A 124 -33.25 -5.00 -21.21
C GLU A 124 -31.71 -4.90 -21.29
N ASN A 125 -31.13 -5.18 -22.46
CA ASN A 125 -29.67 -5.21 -22.65
C ASN A 125 -28.93 -6.11 -21.65
N GLY A 126 -29.56 -7.22 -21.26
CA GLY A 126 -29.00 -8.17 -20.29
C GLY A 126 -29.23 -7.80 -18.81
N ILE A 127 -29.75 -6.61 -18.51
CA ILE A 127 -30.04 -6.14 -17.15
C ILE A 127 -31.53 -6.37 -16.86
N ARG A 128 -31.84 -7.03 -15.74
CA ARG A 128 -33.21 -7.28 -15.32
C ARG A 128 -33.86 -6.01 -14.76
N THR A 129 -35.11 -5.75 -15.14
CA THR A 129 -35.99 -4.72 -14.58
C THR A 129 -36.97 -5.37 -13.59
N PRO A 130 -37.58 -4.61 -12.66
CA PRO A 130 -38.56 -5.18 -11.74
C PRO A 130 -39.93 -5.40 -12.40
N TYR A 131 -40.11 -5.03 -13.67
CA TYR A 131 -41.38 -5.05 -14.37
C TYR A 131 -41.48 -6.23 -15.33
N GLY A 132 -42.60 -6.95 -15.29
CA GLY A 132 -42.83 -8.10 -16.14
C GLY A 132 -43.47 -7.75 -17.49
N VAL A 133 -44.46 -6.86 -17.50
CA VAL A 133 -45.11 -6.35 -18.72
C VAL A 133 -45.51 -4.90 -18.52
N GLY A 134 -45.05 -4.00 -19.40
CA GLY A 134 -45.23 -2.56 -19.21
C GLY A 134 -44.71 -2.13 -17.83
N ASP A 135 -45.54 -1.41 -17.08
CA ASP A 135 -45.19 -0.91 -15.73
C ASP A 135 -45.69 -1.84 -14.59
N VAL A 136 -46.09 -3.08 -14.90
CA VAL A 136 -46.57 -4.03 -13.89
C VAL A 136 -45.39 -4.79 -13.29
N LEU A 137 -45.20 -4.67 -11.97
CA LEU A 137 -44.14 -5.43 -11.26
C LEU A 137 -44.26 -6.93 -11.54
N SER A 138 -43.11 -7.58 -11.73
CA SER A 138 -43.05 -9.03 -11.81
C SER A 138 -43.56 -9.67 -10.52
N VAL A 139 -43.98 -10.94 -10.59
CA VAL A 139 -44.48 -11.66 -9.42
C VAL A 139 -43.45 -11.65 -8.27
N ASN A 140 -42.18 -11.89 -8.57
CA ASN A 140 -41.12 -11.87 -7.56
C ASN A 140 -40.98 -10.50 -6.88
N ASP A 141 -40.98 -9.40 -7.64
CA ASP A 141 -40.87 -8.06 -7.05
C ASP A 141 -42.13 -7.68 -6.29
N PHE A 142 -43.32 -7.95 -6.84
CA PHE A 142 -44.58 -7.63 -6.19
C PHE A 142 -44.70 -8.33 -4.84
N VAL A 143 -44.46 -9.65 -4.80
CA VAL A 143 -44.53 -10.42 -3.56
C VAL A 143 -43.48 -9.97 -2.56
N SER A 144 -42.24 -9.72 -3.00
CA SER A 144 -41.16 -9.27 -2.11
C SER A 144 -41.42 -7.88 -1.55
N GLN A 145 -41.92 -6.94 -2.37
CA GLN A 145 -42.33 -5.62 -1.92
C GLN A 145 -43.41 -5.69 -0.84
N GLN A 146 -44.46 -6.48 -1.07
CA GLN A 146 -45.53 -6.64 -0.10
C GLN A 146 -45.02 -7.35 1.16
N ALA A 147 -44.18 -8.37 1.03
CA ALA A 147 -43.56 -9.06 2.16
C ALA A 147 -42.75 -8.10 3.04
N MET A 148 -41.99 -7.17 2.46
CA MET A 148 -41.32 -6.10 3.22
C MET A 148 -42.35 -5.21 3.93
N LYS A 149 -43.31 -4.64 3.19
CA LYS A 149 -44.34 -3.73 3.72
C LYS A 149 -45.11 -4.29 4.92
N PHE A 150 -45.44 -5.58 4.90
CA PHE A 150 -46.22 -6.21 5.97
C PHE A 150 -45.38 -6.63 7.18
N ASN A 151 -44.07 -6.86 7.03
CA ASN A 151 -43.29 -7.58 8.03
C ASN A 151 -41.98 -6.92 8.45
N ALA A 152 -41.45 -5.94 7.72
CA ALA A 152 -40.23 -5.24 8.10
C ALA A 152 -40.51 -4.16 9.13
N LYS A 153 -39.77 -4.18 10.26
CA LYS A 153 -39.87 -3.16 11.32
C LYS A 153 -38.63 -3.10 12.19
N GLY A 154 -38.39 -1.95 12.83
CA GLY A 154 -37.23 -1.74 13.69
C GLY A 154 -35.93 -1.89 12.90
N ASN A 155 -34.96 -2.59 13.49
CA ASN A 155 -33.75 -2.96 12.78
C ASN A 155 -33.98 -4.17 11.87
N VAL A 156 -33.82 -3.98 10.56
CA VAL A 156 -33.90 -5.06 9.58
C VAL A 156 -32.50 -5.61 9.35
N LEU A 157 -32.26 -6.84 9.79
CA LEU A 157 -31.03 -7.56 9.50
C LEU A 157 -31.07 -8.08 8.06
N THR A 158 -29.93 -8.09 7.37
CA THR A 158 -29.83 -8.64 6.02
C THR A 158 -28.74 -9.68 5.93
N PHE A 159 -28.87 -10.62 4.99
CA PHE A 159 -27.84 -11.60 4.62
C PHE A 159 -27.43 -11.41 3.17
N THR A 160 -26.59 -10.40 2.94
CA THR A 160 -26.21 -9.96 1.60
C THR A 160 -24.69 -10.00 1.44
N ALA A 161 -24.20 -10.77 0.48
CA ALA A 161 -22.77 -11.01 0.28
C ALA A 161 -22.15 -10.17 -0.86
N GLY A 162 -22.77 -9.03 -1.19
CA GLY A 162 -22.39 -8.12 -2.29
C GLY A 162 -23.61 -7.61 -3.07
N SER A 163 -23.42 -6.60 -3.93
CA SER A 163 -24.50 -6.05 -4.75
C SER A 163 -24.50 -6.63 -6.18
N THR A 164 -25.60 -7.31 -6.53
CA THR A 164 -25.95 -7.55 -7.93
C THR A 164 -26.92 -6.45 -8.33
N VAL A 165 -26.55 -5.66 -9.36
CA VAL A 165 -27.26 -4.43 -9.74
C VAL A 165 -28.67 -4.66 -10.30
N ASP A 166 -29.07 -5.91 -10.47
CA ASP A 166 -30.30 -6.34 -11.11
C ASP A 166 -31.14 -7.34 -10.27
N SER A 167 -30.83 -7.53 -8.98
CA SER A 167 -31.61 -8.44 -8.11
C SER A 167 -32.89 -7.83 -7.53
N VAL A 168 -33.75 -8.68 -6.97
CA VAL A 168 -34.98 -8.26 -6.26
C VAL A 168 -34.65 -7.43 -5.01
N TRP A 169 -33.62 -7.84 -4.24
CA TRP A 169 -33.07 -7.04 -3.14
C TRP A 169 -32.76 -5.61 -3.59
N THR A 170 -32.09 -5.56 -4.74
CA THR A 170 -31.60 -4.34 -5.34
C THR A 170 -32.73 -3.44 -5.81
N LEU A 171 -33.57 -3.92 -6.73
CA LEU A 171 -34.53 -3.10 -7.46
C LEU A 171 -35.81 -2.83 -6.68
N THR A 172 -36.09 -3.64 -5.64
CA THR A 172 -37.40 -3.65 -5.00
C THR A 172 -37.34 -3.61 -3.48
N GLU A 173 -36.62 -4.53 -2.83
CA GLU A 173 -36.69 -4.65 -1.36
C GLU A 173 -36.02 -3.47 -0.66
N LEU A 174 -34.77 -3.13 -1.00
CA LEU A 174 -34.07 -1.99 -0.37
C LEU A 174 -34.83 -0.66 -0.57
N PRO A 175 -35.25 -0.28 -1.80
CA PRO A 175 -36.07 0.91 -2.00
C PRO A 175 -37.32 0.91 -1.10
N THR A 176 -38.01 -0.23 -1.01
CA THR A 176 -39.21 -0.37 -0.16
C THR A 176 -38.89 -0.14 1.32
N LEU A 177 -37.82 -0.76 1.84
CA LEU A 177 -37.42 -0.60 3.24
C LEU A 177 -37.06 0.85 3.60
N LEU A 178 -36.44 1.57 2.67
CA LEU A 178 -36.08 2.97 2.86
C LEU A 178 -37.30 3.90 2.93
N GLU A 179 -38.43 3.51 2.32
CA GLU A 179 -39.69 4.26 2.35
C GLU A 179 -40.56 3.96 3.58
N MET A 180 -40.38 2.79 4.20
CA MET A 180 -41.20 2.35 5.32
C MET A 180 -40.87 3.07 6.61
N SER A 181 -41.87 3.70 7.25
CA SER A 181 -41.69 4.44 8.51
C SER A 181 -41.32 3.52 9.69
N GLU A 182 -41.79 2.28 9.65
CA GLU A 182 -41.67 1.25 10.66
C GLU A 182 -40.25 0.70 10.76
N VAL A 183 -39.42 0.87 9.72
CA VAL A 183 -38.00 0.50 9.70
C VAL A 183 -37.16 1.63 10.31
N THR A 184 -36.39 1.34 11.35
CA THR A 184 -35.52 2.32 12.03
C THR A 184 -34.08 2.24 11.55
N SER A 185 -33.60 1.05 11.20
CA SER A 185 -32.23 0.82 10.75
C SER A 185 -32.14 -0.44 9.88
N ILE A 186 -31.09 -0.55 9.08
CA ILE A 186 -30.74 -1.75 8.31
C ILE A 186 -29.33 -2.17 8.74
N ASP A 187 -29.19 -3.40 9.24
CA ASP A 187 -27.92 -3.91 9.79
C ASP A 187 -27.26 -3.02 10.85
N GLY A 188 -28.08 -2.29 11.62
CA GLY A 188 -27.65 -1.34 12.64
C GLY A 188 -27.34 0.07 12.12
N ILE A 189 -27.34 0.29 10.80
CA ILE A 189 -27.19 1.62 10.20
C ILE A 189 -28.55 2.33 10.27
N PRO A 190 -28.67 3.51 10.90
CA PRO A 190 -29.90 4.28 10.93
C PRO A 190 -30.46 4.51 9.51
N LYS A 191 -31.76 4.24 9.29
CA LYS A 191 -32.42 4.44 8.00
C LYS A 191 -32.30 5.90 7.53
N GLU A 192 -32.36 6.83 8.48
CA GLU A 192 -32.17 8.26 8.22
C GLU A 192 -30.78 8.58 7.67
N GLU A 193 -29.73 7.87 8.10
CA GLU A 193 -28.36 8.05 7.61
C GLU A 193 -28.18 7.49 6.19
N LEU A 194 -28.83 6.35 5.88
CA LEU A 194 -28.89 5.80 4.53
C LEU A 194 -29.65 6.74 3.58
N LEU A 195 -30.81 7.23 4.03
CA LEU A 195 -31.64 8.18 3.28
C LEU A 195 -30.96 9.53 3.09
N HIS A 196 -30.21 10.00 4.10
CA HIS A 196 -29.29 11.12 3.97
C HIS A 196 -28.37 10.74 2.81
N THR A 197 -27.39 9.86 3.02
CA THR A 197 -26.34 9.48 2.06
C THR A 197 -26.85 9.36 0.61
N LYS A 198 -27.97 8.65 0.36
CA LYS A 198 -28.60 8.55 -0.96
C LYS A 198 -28.86 9.91 -1.61
N ASN A 199 -29.49 10.81 -0.88
CA ASN A 199 -29.98 12.08 -1.38
C ASN A 199 -28.85 13.02 -1.76
N ALA A 200 -27.72 13.06 -1.06
CA ALA A 200 -26.62 13.87 -1.57
C ALA A 200 -25.74 13.16 -2.59
N LEU A 201 -25.75 11.82 -2.70
CA LEU A 201 -25.15 11.15 -3.87
C LEU A 201 -25.90 11.65 -5.12
N ILE A 202 -27.24 11.70 -5.07
CA ILE A 202 -28.06 12.26 -6.14
C ILE A 202 -27.75 13.75 -6.37
N LYS A 203 -27.65 14.55 -5.30
CA LYS A 203 -27.29 15.97 -5.38
C LYS A 203 -25.93 16.23 -6.02
N SER A 204 -25.03 15.25 -5.97
CA SER A 204 -23.71 15.30 -6.61
C SER A 204 -23.68 14.93 -8.10
N GLY A 205 -24.84 14.71 -8.70
CA GLY A 205 -24.97 14.38 -10.11
C GLY A 205 -25.01 12.89 -10.41
N LEU A 206 -25.16 12.02 -9.40
CA LEU A 206 -25.43 10.60 -9.65
C LEU A 206 -26.90 10.35 -9.93
N SER A 207 -27.17 9.35 -10.76
CA SER A 207 -28.52 8.82 -10.87
C SER A 207 -28.94 8.12 -9.57
N GLU A 208 -30.23 8.12 -9.29
CA GLU A 208 -30.80 7.43 -8.12
C GLU A 208 -30.40 5.94 -8.08
N GLN A 209 -30.32 5.29 -9.24
CA GLN A 209 -29.85 3.90 -9.35
C GLN A 209 -28.40 3.73 -8.86
N LYS A 210 -27.49 4.64 -9.25
CA LYS A 210 -26.09 4.60 -8.79
C LYS A 210 -25.98 4.90 -7.29
N ALA A 211 -26.78 5.83 -6.78
CA ALA A 211 -26.84 6.13 -5.35
C ALA A 211 -27.36 4.93 -4.52
N LEU A 212 -28.37 4.22 -5.03
CA LEU A 212 -28.88 3.00 -4.43
C LEU A 212 -27.83 1.87 -4.43
N ASN A 213 -27.01 1.75 -5.48
CA ASN A 213 -25.93 0.77 -5.52
C ASN A 213 -24.90 0.99 -4.39
N VAL A 214 -24.50 2.24 -4.13
CA VAL A 214 -23.57 2.56 -3.01
C VAL A 214 -24.14 2.14 -1.67
N MET A 215 -25.41 2.47 -1.40
CA MET A 215 -26.03 2.07 -0.14
C MET A 215 -26.04 0.54 0.03
N ARG A 216 -26.26 -0.21 -1.06
CA ARG A 216 -26.24 -1.67 -0.99
C ARG A 216 -24.89 -2.21 -0.61
N GLU A 217 -23.81 -1.63 -1.10
CA GLU A 217 -22.47 -2.05 -0.73
C GLU A 217 -22.13 -1.71 0.73
N ILE A 218 -22.58 -0.55 1.22
CA ILE A 218 -22.46 -0.19 2.63
C ILE A 218 -23.22 -1.20 3.50
N ILE A 219 -24.45 -1.55 3.12
CA ILE A 219 -25.27 -2.54 3.82
C ILE A 219 -24.62 -3.93 3.73
N ALA A 220 -24.10 -4.34 2.57
CA ALA A 220 -23.41 -5.62 2.41
C ALA A 220 -22.16 -5.71 3.30
N TYR A 221 -21.41 -4.63 3.45
CA TYR A 221 -20.28 -4.58 4.38
C TYR A 221 -20.72 -4.75 5.85
N LYS A 222 -21.78 -4.05 6.28
CA LYS A 222 -22.30 -4.22 7.66
C LYS A 222 -22.98 -5.56 7.88
N SER A 223 -23.70 -6.07 6.91
CA SER A 223 -24.24 -7.43 6.87
C SER A 223 -23.11 -8.45 7.09
N ASN A 224 -21.97 -8.30 6.41
CA ASN A 224 -20.81 -9.18 6.61
C ASN A 224 -20.24 -9.13 8.03
N LEU A 225 -20.10 -7.94 8.61
CA LEU A 225 -19.66 -7.80 9.99
C LEU A 225 -20.65 -8.44 10.96
N ASN A 226 -21.95 -8.24 10.76
CA ASN A 226 -22.99 -8.87 11.60
C ASN A 226 -22.98 -10.40 11.46
N MET A 227 -22.71 -10.93 10.27
CA MET A 227 -22.60 -12.37 10.00
C MET A 227 -21.40 -13.03 10.69
N SER A 228 -20.36 -12.29 11.08
CA SER A 228 -19.28 -12.83 11.93
C SER A 228 -19.76 -13.27 13.32
N SER A 229 -20.93 -12.78 13.75
CA SER A 229 -21.57 -13.17 15.00
C SER A 229 -22.54 -14.35 14.85
N ILE A 230 -22.60 -14.99 13.67
CA ILE A 230 -23.45 -16.16 13.43
C ILE A 230 -22.56 -17.39 13.35
N ASP A 231 -22.79 -18.39 14.19
CA ASP A 231 -22.05 -19.65 14.10
C ASP A 231 -22.81 -20.63 13.19
N ILE A 232 -22.11 -21.29 12.26
CA ILE A 232 -22.66 -22.28 11.35
C ILE A 232 -22.03 -23.64 11.67
N TYR A 233 -22.91 -24.63 11.90
CA TYR A 233 -22.55 -26.01 12.17
C TYR A 233 -22.75 -26.85 10.91
N MET A 234 -21.66 -27.39 10.36
CA MET A 234 -21.67 -28.18 9.14
C MET A 234 -21.39 -29.66 9.43
N GLY A 235 -22.11 -30.53 8.72
CA GLY A 235 -21.93 -31.99 8.72
C GLY A 235 -21.22 -32.47 7.47
N GLU A 236 -21.32 -33.78 7.21
CA GLU A 236 -20.78 -34.41 5.99
C GLU A 236 -21.24 -33.68 4.71
N ASN A 237 -20.33 -33.55 3.75
CA ASN A 237 -20.54 -32.90 2.46
C ASN A 237 -20.97 -31.42 2.55
N ASN A 238 -20.48 -30.67 3.55
CA ASN A 238 -20.80 -29.26 3.79
C ASN A 238 -22.31 -29.00 4.03
N LYS A 239 -23.08 -30.01 4.44
CA LYS A 239 -24.49 -29.81 4.76
C LYS A 239 -24.61 -28.99 6.05
N ILE A 240 -25.31 -27.84 5.97
CA ILE A 240 -25.68 -27.06 7.15
C ILE A 240 -26.59 -27.92 8.05
N LEU A 241 -26.10 -28.26 9.24
CA LEU A 241 -26.83 -29.00 10.28
C LEU A 241 -27.49 -28.08 11.31
N GLY A 242 -26.94 -26.88 11.49
CA GLY A 242 -27.53 -25.85 12.34
C GLY A 242 -26.87 -24.49 12.18
N VAL A 243 -27.59 -23.44 12.56
CA VAL A 243 -27.12 -22.05 12.59
C VAL A 243 -27.45 -21.49 13.97
N ASP A 244 -26.48 -20.86 14.62
CA ASP A 244 -26.65 -20.19 15.89
C ASP A 244 -26.63 -18.67 15.70
N THR A 245 -27.78 -18.05 15.94
CA THR A 245 -27.97 -16.60 15.89
C THR A 245 -28.19 -15.99 17.29
N SER A 246 -27.87 -16.73 18.35
CA SER A 246 -28.02 -16.29 19.75
C SER A 246 -27.31 -14.97 20.04
N LYS A 247 -26.07 -14.80 19.55
CA LYS A 247 -25.26 -13.58 19.68
C LYS A 247 -25.93 -12.35 19.03
N LEU A 248 -26.63 -12.56 17.92
CA LEU A 248 -27.37 -11.48 17.22
C LEU A 248 -28.74 -11.19 17.85
N THR A 249 -29.42 -12.23 18.35
CA THR A 249 -30.81 -12.13 18.82
C THR A 249 -30.94 -11.97 20.34
N GLY A 250 -29.82 -12.04 21.07
CA GLY A 250 -29.74 -11.97 22.52
C GLY A 250 -30.44 -13.13 23.23
N ARG A 251 -30.45 -14.33 22.63
CA ARG A 251 -31.00 -15.55 23.23
C ARG A 251 -29.90 -16.45 23.78
N ASP A 252 -30.28 -17.45 24.56
CA ASP A 252 -29.38 -18.55 24.93
C ASP A 252 -28.93 -19.30 23.68
N ALA A 253 -27.67 -19.76 23.68
CA ALA A 253 -27.10 -20.55 22.61
C ALA A 253 -27.95 -21.80 22.34
N ILE A 254 -28.16 -22.12 21.07
CA ILE A 254 -28.97 -23.26 20.66
C ILE A 254 -28.19 -24.55 20.93
N MET A 255 -28.92 -25.64 21.19
CA MET A 255 -28.33 -26.98 21.33
C MET A 255 -27.52 -27.33 20.06
N ILE A 256 -26.23 -27.62 20.26
CA ILE A 256 -25.31 -28.03 19.21
C ILE A 256 -25.85 -29.31 18.53
N PRO A 257 -26.12 -29.30 17.20
CA PRO A 257 -26.64 -30.48 16.48
C PRO A 257 -25.70 -31.69 16.57
N GLU A 258 -26.23 -32.90 16.60
CA GLU A 258 -25.43 -34.12 16.49
C GLU A 258 -24.86 -34.27 15.06
N GLY A 259 -23.64 -34.82 14.92
CA GLY A 259 -23.01 -35.13 13.62
C GLY A 259 -22.19 -34.01 12.97
N ILE A 260 -21.72 -33.02 13.75
CA ILE A 260 -20.90 -31.90 13.27
C ILE A 260 -19.49 -32.36 12.88
N GLN A 261 -19.04 -31.92 11.70
CA GLN A 261 -17.66 -32.03 11.26
C GLN A 261 -16.90 -30.70 11.37
N THR A 262 -17.58 -29.57 11.20
CA THR A 262 -16.93 -28.25 11.24
C THR A 262 -17.86 -27.19 11.83
N ARG A 263 -17.30 -26.33 12.67
CA ARG A 263 -17.92 -25.09 13.15
C ARG A 263 -17.11 -23.92 12.62
N MET A 264 -17.78 -22.96 12.01
CA MET A 264 -17.19 -21.68 11.59
C MET A 264 -18.25 -20.60 11.65
N THR A 265 -17.85 -19.35 11.70
CA THR A 265 -18.78 -18.22 11.60
C THR A 265 -19.24 -18.03 10.15
N ALA A 266 -20.42 -17.44 9.95
CA ALA A 266 -20.86 -17.07 8.61
C ALA A 266 -19.93 -16.02 7.96
N GLY A 267 -19.21 -15.24 8.77
CA GLY A 267 -18.11 -14.39 8.33
C GLY A 267 -16.91 -15.18 7.78
N GLU A 268 -16.47 -16.21 8.50
CA GLU A 268 -15.36 -17.09 8.09
C GLU A 268 -15.67 -17.88 6.81
N MET A 269 -16.94 -18.27 6.59
CA MET A 269 -17.39 -18.92 5.35
C MET A 269 -17.15 -18.08 4.09
N MET A 270 -16.98 -16.76 4.23
CA MET A 270 -16.72 -15.85 3.12
C MET A 270 -15.22 -15.61 2.85
N GLY A 271 -14.33 -16.02 3.76
CA GLY A 271 -12.91 -15.67 3.74
C GLY A 271 -12.61 -14.21 4.14
N GLN A 272 -11.34 -13.90 4.41
CA GLN A 272 -10.88 -12.50 4.49
C GLN A 272 -10.80 -11.95 3.05
N LEU A 273 -11.45 -10.81 2.79
CA LEU A 273 -11.34 -10.14 1.49
C LEU A 273 -9.96 -9.49 1.39
N SER A 274 -9.14 -9.94 0.44
CA SER A 274 -7.96 -9.18 0.02
C SER A 274 -8.39 -7.80 -0.51
N GLU A 275 -7.48 -6.83 -0.53
CA GLU A 275 -7.77 -5.49 -1.07
C GLU A 275 -8.25 -5.56 -2.53
N ALA A 276 -7.69 -6.48 -3.33
CA ALA A 276 -8.11 -6.75 -4.69
C ALA A 276 -9.54 -7.31 -4.77
N GLU A 277 -9.92 -8.23 -3.88
CA GLU A 277 -11.29 -8.75 -3.79
C GLU A 277 -12.27 -7.70 -3.27
N PHE A 278 -11.86 -6.84 -2.34
CA PHE A 278 -12.65 -5.71 -1.85
C PHE A 278 -12.93 -4.69 -2.96
N ARG A 279 -11.91 -4.27 -3.72
CA ARG A 279 -12.06 -3.33 -4.85
C ARG A 279 -12.92 -3.91 -5.97
N THR A 280 -12.79 -5.20 -6.24
CA THR A 280 -13.59 -5.91 -7.23
C THR A 280 -15.06 -6.05 -6.77
N LYS A 281 -15.27 -6.29 -5.48
CA LYS A 281 -16.59 -6.58 -4.87
C LYS A 281 -17.39 -5.33 -4.53
N TYR A 282 -16.74 -4.19 -4.23
CA TYR A 282 -17.36 -2.93 -3.80
C TYR A 282 -17.10 -1.76 -4.76
N SER A 283 -16.93 -2.06 -6.05
CA SER A 283 -16.53 -1.10 -7.10
C SER A 283 -17.43 0.15 -7.20
N SER A 284 -18.71 0.04 -6.87
CA SER A 284 -19.65 1.17 -6.91
C SER A 284 -19.44 2.17 -5.76
N VAL A 285 -18.92 1.75 -4.60
CA VAL A 285 -18.50 2.67 -3.51
C VAL A 285 -17.23 3.41 -3.92
N VAL A 286 -16.32 2.70 -4.59
CA VAL A 286 -15.05 3.22 -5.10
C VAL A 286 -15.25 4.22 -6.25
N GLU A 287 -16.24 4.00 -7.13
CA GLU A 287 -16.59 4.92 -8.22
C GLU A 287 -17.20 6.27 -7.75
N ILE A 288 -17.75 6.34 -6.53
CA ILE A 288 -18.68 7.40 -6.12
C ILE A 288 -18.13 8.29 -4.99
N ALA A 289 -17.13 7.80 -4.25
CA ALA A 289 -16.38 8.57 -3.26
C ALA A 289 -15.97 10.01 -3.70
N PRO A 290 -15.73 10.34 -4.98
CA PRO A 290 -15.28 11.69 -5.34
C PRO A 290 -16.37 12.78 -5.38
N LYS A 291 -17.68 12.51 -5.15
CA LYS A 291 -18.72 13.50 -5.52
C LYS A 291 -19.75 13.93 -4.45
N ASN A 292 -20.01 13.26 -3.32
CA ASN A 292 -21.21 13.51 -2.49
C ASN A 292 -21.12 14.53 -1.29
N PRO A 293 -21.95 15.60 -1.24
CA PRO A 293 -22.12 16.58 -0.14
C PRO A 293 -22.60 16.15 1.27
N GLU A 294 -22.97 14.91 1.57
CA GLU A 294 -23.38 14.50 2.93
C GLU A 294 -22.28 13.82 3.75
N VAL A 295 -21.33 13.20 3.07
CA VAL A 295 -19.99 12.98 3.62
C VAL A 295 -19.37 14.33 4.03
N HIS A 296 -19.73 15.40 3.32
CA HIS A 296 -19.43 16.79 3.68
C HIS A 296 -20.31 17.37 4.84
N ASN A 297 -21.40 16.72 5.27
CA ASN A 297 -22.16 17.11 6.47
C ASN A 297 -21.67 16.42 7.75
N PHE A 298 -21.07 15.22 7.64
CA PHE A 298 -20.27 14.65 8.73
C PHE A 298 -19.05 15.55 9.04
N ILE A 299 -18.46 16.17 8.00
CA ILE A 299 -17.48 17.26 8.12
C ILE A 299 -18.07 18.53 8.79
N LYS A 300 -19.37 18.81 8.66
CA LYS A 300 -20.03 19.91 9.40
C LYS A 300 -20.30 19.61 10.88
N MET A 301 -20.42 18.34 11.27
CA MET A 301 -20.51 17.95 12.68
C MET A 301 -19.19 18.29 13.41
N LEU A 302 -18.06 18.17 12.70
CA LEU A 302 -16.74 18.65 13.12
C LEU A 302 -16.64 20.19 13.13
N ASP A 303 -17.32 20.89 12.20
CA ASP A 303 -17.43 22.37 12.15
C ASP A 303 -18.26 22.95 13.32
N GLN A 304 -19.22 22.19 13.90
CA GLN A 304 -20.04 22.66 15.03
C GLN A 304 -19.32 22.61 16.38
N ALA A 305 -18.34 21.70 16.56
CA ALA A 305 -17.42 21.75 17.69
C ALA A 305 -16.58 23.04 17.69
N GLY A 306 -16.34 23.63 16.51
CA GLY A 306 -15.70 24.92 16.30
C GLY A 306 -16.58 26.15 16.54
N ARG A 307 -17.83 25.99 17.01
CA ARG A 307 -18.80 27.11 17.22
C ARG A 307 -19.32 27.24 18.66
N MET A 308 -18.68 26.62 19.65
CA MET A 308 -19.00 26.88 21.06
C MET A 308 -18.50 28.27 21.50
N PRO A 309 -19.32 29.06 22.23
CA PRO A 309 -18.83 30.26 22.90
C PRO A 309 -17.70 29.90 23.87
N GLU A 310 -16.66 30.73 23.92
CA GLU A 310 -15.40 30.51 24.67
C GLU A 310 -15.63 30.14 26.15
N THR A 311 -16.70 30.63 26.76
CA THR A 311 -17.10 30.32 28.13
C THR A 311 -17.54 28.87 28.36
N ASP A 312 -18.16 28.24 27.36
CA ASP A 312 -18.64 26.86 27.44
C ASP A 312 -17.53 25.87 27.07
N PHE A 313 -16.61 26.27 26.18
CA PHE A 313 -15.40 25.53 25.86
C PHE A 313 -14.43 25.45 27.05
N ASN A 314 -14.18 26.58 27.73
CA ASN A 314 -13.32 26.66 28.91
C ASN A 314 -13.87 25.89 30.12
N SER A 315 -15.19 25.72 30.20
CA SER A 315 -15.86 24.97 31.27
C SER A 315 -15.84 23.46 31.00
N ALA A 316 -15.86 23.04 29.74
CA ALA A 316 -15.84 21.63 29.34
C ALA A 316 -14.42 21.03 29.30
N TYR A 317 -13.39 21.85 29.03
CA TYR A 317 -12.00 21.38 28.84
C TYR A 317 -10.95 22.27 29.53
N PRO A 318 -11.00 22.43 30.87
CA PRO A 318 -10.18 23.38 31.62
C PRO A 318 -8.66 23.16 31.50
N THR A 319 -8.23 21.91 31.32
CA THR A 319 -6.81 21.53 31.17
C THR A 319 -6.22 21.97 29.83
N LEU A 320 -7.03 22.02 28.76
CA LEU A 320 -6.58 22.49 27.43
C LEU A 320 -6.46 24.02 27.38
N THR A 321 -7.33 24.74 28.08
CA THR A 321 -7.26 26.20 28.22
C THR A 321 -5.98 26.63 28.94
N GLU A 322 -5.51 25.85 29.92
CA GLU A 322 -4.26 26.10 30.66
C GLU A 322 -3.01 25.91 29.78
N ILE A 323 -3.05 24.97 28.82
CA ILE A 323 -1.99 24.69 27.84
C ILE A 323 -1.90 25.79 26.77
N ILE A 324 -3.05 26.32 26.34
CA ILE A 324 -3.13 27.35 25.29
C ILE A 324 -2.68 28.72 25.82
N GLN A 325 -2.98 29.05 27.09
CA GLN A 325 -2.71 30.39 27.65
C GLN A 325 -1.28 30.57 28.19
N ASN A 326 -0.58 29.51 28.58
CA ASN A 326 0.81 29.61 29.05
C ASN A 326 1.80 29.16 27.96
N THR A 327 2.24 30.13 27.15
CA THR A 327 3.42 30.15 26.27
C THR A 327 4.31 28.90 26.29
N LYS A 328 4.41 28.13 25.18
CA LYS A 328 5.67 27.56 24.59
C LYS A 328 5.49 26.99 23.15
N ILE A 329 5.23 27.84 22.15
CA ILE A 329 5.17 27.45 20.72
C ILE A 329 6.50 26.86 20.19
N LYS A 330 7.64 27.22 20.79
CA LYS A 330 8.95 26.63 20.45
C LYS A 330 9.16 25.22 21.02
N GLU A 331 8.49 24.87 22.13
CA GLU A 331 8.50 23.46 22.59
C GLU A 331 7.59 22.60 21.72
N TYR A 332 6.46 23.13 21.22
CA TYR A 332 5.62 22.41 20.27
C TYR A 332 6.38 22.00 18.98
N GLN A 333 7.21 22.89 18.42
CA GLN A 333 8.06 22.53 17.27
C GLN A 333 9.17 21.52 17.62
N ASN A 334 9.69 21.54 18.85
CA ASN A 334 10.65 20.54 19.34
C ASN A 334 10.01 19.17 19.64
N TYR A 335 8.73 19.12 20.05
CA TYR A 335 7.97 17.89 20.30
C TYR A 335 7.35 17.30 19.02
N ARG A 336 7.10 18.12 17.99
CA ARG A 336 6.57 17.74 16.66
C ARG A 336 7.35 16.58 16.01
N GLY A 337 8.68 16.65 15.99
CA GLY A 337 9.53 15.59 15.42
C GLY A 337 9.56 14.30 16.24
N LYS A 338 9.22 14.36 17.54
CA LYS A 338 9.17 13.19 18.43
C LYS A 338 7.84 12.44 18.33
N ILE A 339 6.72 13.17 18.20
CA ILE A 339 5.37 12.58 18.13
C ILE A 339 5.07 11.99 16.74
N LEU A 340 5.58 12.61 15.67
CA LEU A 340 5.36 12.14 14.29
C LEU A 340 6.09 10.84 13.94
N LYS A 341 7.10 10.43 14.74
CA LYS A 341 7.93 9.26 14.47
C LYS A 341 7.55 8.01 15.26
N GLY A 342 6.47 8.07 16.05
CA GLY A 342 6.20 7.06 17.06
C GLY A 342 4.76 6.62 17.28
N ALA A 343 3.75 7.29 16.71
CA ALA A 343 2.36 7.02 17.08
C ALA A 343 1.50 6.79 15.85
N GLY A 344 1.01 5.57 15.63
CA GLY A 344 0.13 5.20 14.50
C GLY A 344 -1.03 6.17 14.22
N VAL A 345 -2.25 5.90 14.71
CA VAL A 345 -3.46 6.69 14.37
C VAL A 345 -3.37 8.16 14.82
N VAL A 346 -2.67 8.45 15.93
CA VAL A 346 -2.48 9.81 16.48
C VAL A 346 -1.52 10.64 15.61
N GLY A 347 -0.51 10.01 14.99
CA GLY A 347 0.36 10.64 13.99
C GLY A 347 -0.41 11.03 12.73
N GLY A 348 -1.38 10.23 12.29
CA GLY A 348 -2.27 10.57 11.17
C GLY A 348 -3.13 11.83 11.42
N ILE A 349 -3.57 12.03 12.66
CA ILE A 349 -4.35 13.22 13.06
C ILE A 349 -3.46 14.46 13.09
N MET A 350 -2.23 14.36 13.62
CA MET A 350 -1.29 15.49 13.61
C MET A 350 -0.75 15.83 12.21
N LEU A 351 -0.59 14.84 11.34
CA LEU A 351 -0.27 15.04 9.92
C LEU A 351 -1.39 15.78 9.18
N THR A 352 -2.64 15.50 9.53
CA THR A 352 -3.80 16.23 8.99
C THR A 352 -3.74 17.71 9.41
N ILE A 353 -3.37 17.99 10.65
CA ILE A 353 -3.20 19.36 11.18
C ILE A 353 -2.02 20.08 10.49
N ASP A 354 -0.90 19.39 10.26
CA ASP A 354 0.25 19.94 9.55
C ASP A 354 -0.02 20.17 8.06
N ALA A 355 -0.74 19.27 7.39
CA ALA A 355 -1.21 19.44 6.01
C ALA A 355 -2.13 20.66 5.90
N ILE A 356 -3.06 20.84 6.84
CA ILE A 356 -3.94 22.01 6.92
C ILE A 356 -3.13 23.30 7.10
N ASN A 357 -2.11 23.29 7.96
CA ASN A 357 -1.22 24.44 8.18
C ASN A 357 -0.37 24.78 6.94
N MET A 358 0.20 23.78 6.26
CA MET A 358 0.92 23.97 4.99
C MET A 358 0.00 24.60 3.95
N VAL A 359 -1.20 24.05 3.74
CA VAL A 359 -2.17 24.55 2.76
C VAL A 359 -2.55 26.00 3.07
N SER A 360 -2.73 26.32 4.35
CA SER A 360 -3.04 27.67 4.81
C SER A 360 -1.92 28.67 4.51
N GLU A 361 -0.67 28.35 4.86
CA GLU A 361 0.47 29.25 4.65
C GLU A 361 0.86 29.40 3.17
N ALA A 362 0.83 28.30 2.40
CA ALA A 362 1.04 28.35 0.95
C ALA A 362 -0.04 29.22 0.28
N THR A 363 -1.32 29.03 0.66
CA THR A 363 -2.43 29.85 0.15
C THR A 363 -2.27 31.33 0.50
N LYS A 364 -1.78 31.67 1.70
CA LYS A 364 -1.50 33.07 2.08
C LYS A 364 -0.39 33.67 1.22
N ALA A 365 0.68 32.92 0.96
CA ALA A 365 1.78 33.36 0.09
C ALA A 365 1.30 33.57 -1.36
N TYR A 366 0.53 32.62 -1.91
CA TYR A 366 -0.04 32.75 -3.25
C TYR A 366 -1.04 33.92 -3.37
N LYS A 367 -1.89 34.13 -2.37
CA LYS A 367 -2.80 35.30 -2.33
C LYS A 367 -2.06 36.63 -2.21
N ALA A 368 -0.88 36.64 -1.61
CA ALA A 368 0.01 37.79 -1.56
C ALA A 368 0.81 38.01 -2.86
N GLY A 369 0.69 37.11 -3.85
CA GLY A 369 1.46 37.12 -5.09
C GLY A 369 2.91 36.63 -4.94
N ASP A 370 3.27 36.07 -3.79
CA ASP A 370 4.60 35.55 -3.47
C ASP A 370 4.68 34.06 -3.83
N THR A 371 4.81 33.81 -5.15
CA THR A 371 4.77 32.47 -5.75
C THR A 371 5.92 31.59 -5.32
N ASP A 372 7.12 32.15 -5.19
CA ASP A 372 8.32 31.41 -4.79
C ASP A 372 8.21 30.93 -3.34
N ARG A 373 7.65 31.76 -2.46
CA ARG A 373 7.37 31.37 -1.07
C ARG A 373 6.27 30.32 -0.95
N GLY A 374 5.20 30.45 -1.75
CA GLY A 374 4.14 29.43 -1.81
C GLY A 374 4.68 28.07 -2.25
N ASN A 375 5.45 28.05 -3.34
CA ASN A 375 6.07 26.83 -3.89
C ASN A 375 7.07 26.22 -2.90
N LYS A 376 7.85 27.06 -2.22
CA LYS A 376 8.79 26.63 -1.18
C LYS A 376 8.07 26.00 0.03
N ILE A 377 6.95 26.56 0.50
CA ILE A 377 6.18 26.00 1.64
C ILE A 377 5.63 24.61 1.33
N VAL A 378 5.07 24.41 0.12
CA VAL A 378 4.53 23.11 -0.30
C VAL A 378 5.67 22.09 -0.44
N ARG A 379 6.75 22.45 -1.14
CA ARG A 379 7.92 21.59 -1.32
C ARG A 379 8.61 21.22 0.00
N ASP A 380 8.84 22.20 0.88
CA ASP A 380 9.51 21.98 2.15
C ASP A 380 8.66 21.09 3.07
N TRP A 381 7.34 21.28 3.11
CA TRP A 381 6.44 20.38 3.84
C TRP A 381 6.45 18.95 3.24
N THR A 382 6.44 18.81 1.93
CA THR A 382 6.55 17.50 1.26
C THR A 382 7.86 16.80 1.62
N ILE A 383 9.00 17.50 1.56
CA ILE A 383 10.33 16.96 1.90
C ILE A 383 10.46 16.66 3.40
N GLU A 384 9.94 17.51 4.28
CA GLU A 384 9.98 17.33 5.75
C GLU A 384 9.07 16.19 6.23
N THR A 385 7.94 15.96 5.56
CA THR A 385 6.98 14.89 5.89
C THR A 385 7.36 13.55 5.26
N MET A 386 8.21 13.55 4.22
CA MET A 386 8.81 12.35 3.59
C MET A 386 9.82 11.61 4.48
N GLY A 387 10.45 12.27 5.44
CA GLY A 387 11.59 11.74 6.19
C GLY A 387 11.28 10.76 7.33
N GLY A 388 10.02 10.33 7.48
CA GLY A 388 9.57 9.51 8.62
C GLY A 388 9.38 8.02 8.37
N PHE A 389 9.33 7.54 7.12
CA PHE A 389 8.70 6.24 6.82
C PHE A 389 9.52 5.39 5.85
N ALA A 390 9.96 4.22 6.32
CA ALA A 390 10.37 3.12 5.45
C ALA A 390 9.17 2.25 4.99
N SER A 391 7.96 2.44 5.54
CA SER A 391 6.73 1.80 5.05
C SER A 391 5.72 2.83 4.50
N ALA A 392 5.73 3.09 3.19
CA ALA A 392 4.85 4.06 2.54
C ALA A 392 3.35 3.68 2.58
N ALA A 393 2.99 2.41 2.80
CA ALA A 393 1.61 1.91 2.60
C ALA A 393 0.51 2.55 3.49
N VAL A 394 0.76 2.72 4.79
CA VAL A 394 -0.29 3.14 5.75
C VAL A 394 -0.46 4.67 5.79
N ALA A 395 0.61 5.43 5.53
CA ALA A 395 0.53 6.89 5.40
C ALA A 395 -0.11 7.32 4.06
N MET A 396 -0.01 6.48 3.01
CA MET A 396 -0.61 6.71 1.68
C MET A 396 -2.14 6.91 1.75
N GLU A 397 -2.85 6.14 2.58
CA GLU A 397 -4.31 6.26 2.72
C GLU A 397 -4.76 7.56 3.39
N ALA A 398 -3.97 8.10 4.31
CA ALA A 398 -4.35 9.26 5.11
C ALA A 398 -4.11 10.60 4.40
N VAL A 399 -3.09 10.70 3.54
CA VAL A 399 -2.61 12.00 3.00
C VAL A 399 -2.97 12.22 1.52
N ALA A 400 -3.09 11.14 0.74
CA ALA A 400 -3.47 11.19 -0.68
C ALA A 400 -4.77 11.98 -0.99
N PRO A 401 -5.81 11.95 -0.14
CA PRO A 401 -7.03 12.73 -0.37
C PRO A 401 -6.80 14.26 -0.34
N TYR A 402 -5.84 14.74 0.46
CA TYR A 402 -5.57 16.17 0.64
C TYR A 402 -4.70 16.75 -0.48
N ALA A 403 -3.77 15.97 -1.03
CA ALA A 403 -3.03 16.31 -2.24
C ALA A 403 -3.97 16.43 -3.46
N LEU A 404 -4.98 15.56 -3.56
CA LEU A 404 -6.05 15.65 -4.56
C LEU A 404 -6.96 16.87 -4.37
N ALA A 405 -7.23 17.28 -3.12
CA ALA A 405 -8.12 18.40 -2.82
C ALA A 405 -7.57 19.76 -3.30
N LEU A 406 -6.24 19.92 -3.40
CA LEU A 406 -5.61 21.13 -3.93
C LEU A 406 -5.83 21.33 -5.45
N GLY A 407 -6.04 20.24 -6.19
CA GLY A 407 -6.38 20.30 -7.62
C GLY A 407 -7.83 20.76 -7.91
N THR A 408 -8.69 20.82 -6.89
CA THR A 408 -10.14 21.02 -7.09
C THR A 408 -10.71 22.29 -6.43
N ALA A 409 -9.91 23.03 -5.66
CA ALA A 409 -10.31 24.31 -5.06
C ALA A 409 -10.09 25.50 -6.01
N GLY A 410 -10.89 25.59 -7.08
CA GLY A 410 -10.84 26.70 -8.03
C GLY A 410 -12.22 27.19 -8.48
N GLY A 411 -12.87 28.02 -7.66
CA GLY A 411 -13.96 28.92 -8.07
C GLY A 411 -13.45 30.30 -8.52
N PRO A 412 -14.28 31.18 -9.11
CA PRO A 412 -14.17 31.49 -10.53
C PRO A 412 -13.65 32.91 -10.90
N LEU A 413 -12.48 33.39 -10.44
CA LEU A 413 -11.96 34.68 -10.96
C LEU A 413 -10.42 34.91 -11.07
N GLY A 414 -9.56 33.89 -11.05
CA GLY A 414 -8.18 34.05 -11.56
C GLY A 414 -7.08 33.46 -10.69
N ILE A 415 -6.48 32.39 -11.22
CA ILE A 415 -5.05 32.12 -11.44
C ILE A 415 -5.08 30.89 -12.34
N ALA A 416 -5.23 31.13 -13.64
CA ALA A 416 -5.07 30.12 -14.67
C ALA A 416 -3.57 30.04 -15.01
N ALA A 417 -3.07 28.82 -15.18
CA ALA A 417 -1.76 28.42 -15.73
C ALA A 417 -0.58 28.13 -14.77
N GLY A 418 -0.66 28.38 -13.46
CA GLY A 418 0.49 28.10 -12.55
C GLY A 418 0.39 26.86 -11.66
N ILE A 419 -0.80 26.36 -11.35
CA ILE A 419 -1.02 25.48 -10.17
C ILE A 419 -1.42 24.04 -10.55
N THR A 420 -1.94 23.79 -11.76
CA THR A 420 -2.40 22.45 -12.19
C THR A 420 -1.28 21.50 -12.64
N VAL A 421 -0.07 22.00 -12.93
CA VAL A 421 1.03 21.20 -13.49
C VAL A 421 1.99 20.69 -12.40
N GLU A 422 2.36 21.53 -11.43
CA GLU A 422 3.38 21.18 -10.42
C GLU A 422 2.85 20.26 -9.29
N LEU A 423 1.55 20.32 -8.95
CA LEU A 423 0.94 19.43 -7.95
C LEU A 423 0.78 17.98 -8.45
N VAL A 424 0.53 17.81 -9.76
CA VAL A 424 0.45 16.50 -10.41
C VAL A 424 1.86 15.91 -10.58
N ALA A 425 2.85 16.73 -10.92
CA ALA A 425 4.26 16.32 -10.98
C ALA A 425 4.80 15.87 -9.61
N GLY A 426 4.45 16.57 -8.52
CA GLY A 426 4.86 16.21 -7.16
C GLY A 426 4.24 14.89 -6.66
N VAL A 427 2.98 14.62 -6.98
CA VAL A 427 2.30 13.36 -6.65
C VAL A 427 2.81 12.21 -7.53
N ALA A 428 3.17 12.47 -8.78
CA ALA A 428 3.65 11.40 -9.65
C ALA A 428 5.14 11.07 -9.50
N GLY A 429 5.99 12.06 -9.20
CA GLY A 429 7.35 11.81 -8.70
C GLY A 429 7.37 11.03 -7.38
N TRP A 430 6.30 11.16 -6.58
CA TRP A 430 6.05 10.42 -5.34
C TRP A 430 5.61 8.96 -5.58
N MET A 431 4.68 8.69 -6.52
CA MET A 431 4.27 7.32 -6.88
C MET A 431 5.40 6.52 -7.54
N ALA A 432 6.19 7.19 -8.39
CA ALA A 432 7.43 6.64 -8.90
C ALA A 432 8.40 6.32 -7.75
N GLY A 433 8.68 7.28 -6.87
CA GLY A 433 9.59 7.10 -5.73
C GLY A 433 9.23 5.95 -4.77
N SER A 434 7.95 5.70 -4.51
CA SER A 434 7.47 4.65 -3.60
C SER A 434 7.49 3.24 -4.21
N GLN A 435 7.13 3.09 -5.49
CA GLN A 435 7.29 1.83 -6.23
C GLN A 435 8.77 1.45 -6.38
N ILE A 436 9.62 2.43 -6.72
CA ILE A 436 11.09 2.27 -6.81
C ILE A 436 11.68 1.85 -5.46
N GLY A 437 11.23 2.46 -4.36
CA GLY A 437 11.72 2.16 -3.01
C GLY A 437 11.45 0.71 -2.58
N HIS A 438 10.24 0.22 -2.81
CA HIS A 438 9.86 -1.15 -2.51
C HIS A 438 10.62 -2.17 -3.38
N ILE A 439 10.61 -2.01 -4.72
CA ILE A 439 11.32 -2.91 -5.65
C ILE A 439 12.82 -2.95 -5.35
N PHE A 440 13.41 -1.79 -5.07
CA PHE A 440 14.83 -1.68 -4.75
C PHE A 440 15.18 -2.40 -3.44
N SER A 441 14.38 -2.20 -2.38
CA SER A 441 14.60 -2.87 -1.08
C SER A 441 14.54 -4.39 -1.20
N GLU A 442 13.57 -4.94 -1.94
CA GLU A 442 13.43 -6.39 -2.17
C GLU A 442 14.57 -6.97 -3.01
N LEU A 443 15.00 -6.26 -4.07
CA LEU A 443 16.15 -6.67 -4.87
C LEU A 443 17.43 -6.68 -4.04
N LEU A 444 17.65 -5.63 -3.24
CA LEU A 444 18.82 -5.51 -2.39
C LEU A 444 18.85 -6.59 -1.30
N ASP A 445 17.72 -6.85 -0.62
CA ASP A 445 17.61 -7.92 0.38
C ASP A 445 17.92 -9.29 -0.21
N ARG A 446 17.36 -9.56 -1.40
CA ARG A 446 17.50 -10.85 -2.09
C ARG A 446 18.93 -11.09 -2.52
N LEU A 447 19.58 -10.13 -3.19
CA LEU A 447 20.97 -10.29 -3.64
C LEU A 447 21.92 -10.39 -2.44
N PHE A 448 21.73 -9.54 -1.43
CA PHE A 448 22.56 -9.59 -0.23
C PHE A 448 22.34 -10.89 0.55
N GLY A 449 21.09 -11.33 0.67
CA GLY A 449 20.67 -12.59 1.28
C GLY A 449 21.19 -13.83 0.56
N GLN A 450 21.33 -13.79 -0.77
CA GLN A 450 21.97 -14.87 -1.54
C GLN A 450 23.48 -14.97 -1.25
N ALA A 451 24.13 -13.86 -0.96
CA ALA A 451 25.55 -13.81 -0.63
C ALA A 451 25.83 -14.16 0.85
N SER A 452 24.86 -13.96 1.74
CA SER A 452 24.97 -14.17 3.19
C SER A 452 24.24 -15.44 3.68
N GLY A 453 24.71 -16.02 4.79
CA GLY A 453 24.02 -17.01 5.62
C GLY A 453 23.04 -16.37 6.62
N ALA A 454 22.66 -17.16 7.64
CA ALA A 454 21.60 -16.81 8.58
C ALA A 454 21.79 -15.45 9.27
N THR A 455 20.69 -14.72 9.46
CA THR A 455 20.63 -13.43 10.15
C THR A 455 21.10 -13.56 11.60
N ARG A 456 21.79 -12.52 12.09
CA ARG A 456 22.23 -12.44 13.50
C ARG A 456 21.01 -12.40 14.42
N ARG A 457 21.06 -13.20 15.47
CA ARG A 457 20.00 -13.37 16.48
C ARG A 457 19.95 -12.15 17.40
N ILE A 458 18.76 -11.72 17.82
CA ILE A 458 18.56 -10.71 18.87
C ILE A 458 17.47 -11.21 19.80
N ASP A 459 17.86 -11.40 21.06
CA ASP A 459 17.22 -12.38 21.94
C ASP A 459 16.85 -11.75 23.30
N PRO A 460 15.82 -10.89 23.40
CA PRO A 460 15.35 -10.37 24.69
C PRO A 460 14.66 -11.45 25.54
N ILE A 461 14.71 -11.26 26.87
CA ILE A 461 13.94 -12.03 27.85
C ILE A 461 12.50 -11.51 27.96
N VAL A 462 11.54 -12.43 27.92
CA VAL A 462 10.09 -12.23 28.03
C VAL A 462 9.53 -13.11 29.15
N LEU A 463 8.51 -12.61 29.85
CA LEU A 463 7.84 -13.29 30.96
C LEU A 463 6.36 -13.52 30.64
N ASP A 464 5.91 -14.74 30.95
CA ASP A 464 4.51 -15.19 30.94
C ASP A 464 3.81 -14.70 32.22
N LEU A 465 2.98 -13.67 32.10
CA LEU A 465 2.44 -12.98 33.28
C LEU A 465 1.11 -13.58 33.77
N ASP A 466 0.24 -14.01 32.85
CA ASP A 466 -1.09 -14.54 33.16
C ASP A 466 -1.14 -16.07 33.26
N GLY A 467 -0.10 -16.78 32.80
CA GLY A 467 0.09 -18.21 32.97
C GLY A 467 -0.53 -19.06 31.88
N ASP A 468 -0.90 -18.50 30.71
CA ASP A 468 -1.35 -19.27 29.55
C ASP A 468 -0.24 -19.53 28.51
N GLY A 469 0.96 -18.98 28.76
CA GLY A 469 2.16 -19.18 27.99
C GLY A 469 2.46 -18.00 27.07
N ILE A 470 3.74 -17.74 26.81
CA ILE A 470 4.14 -16.51 26.10
C ILE A 470 3.55 -16.44 24.68
N GLU A 471 2.79 -15.36 24.42
CA GLU A 471 2.11 -15.09 23.17
C GLU A 471 2.78 -13.96 22.37
N THR A 472 2.82 -14.09 21.05
CA THR A 472 3.46 -13.11 20.17
C THR A 472 2.60 -12.75 18.97
N VAL A 473 2.86 -11.57 18.42
CA VAL A 473 2.30 -11.07 17.16
C VAL A 473 3.37 -11.04 16.07
N SER A 474 2.93 -11.15 14.83
CA SER A 474 3.81 -11.14 13.67
C SER A 474 4.21 -9.73 13.24
N LEU A 475 5.17 -9.63 12.32
CA LEU A 475 5.56 -8.40 11.64
C LEU A 475 4.37 -7.62 11.04
N GLN A 476 3.26 -8.28 10.70
CA GLN A 476 2.09 -7.63 10.09
C GLN A 476 1.43 -6.61 11.02
N ASN A 477 1.66 -6.69 12.33
CA ASN A 477 1.13 -5.73 13.30
C ASN A 477 1.81 -4.35 13.26
N GLY A 478 2.97 -4.22 12.60
CA GLY A 478 3.55 -2.89 12.33
C GLY A 478 4.24 -2.20 13.50
N ILE A 479 4.78 -2.96 14.46
CA ILE A 479 5.45 -2.44 15.66
C ILE A 479 6.94 -2.21 15.34
N TYR A 480 7.51 -1.09 15.79
CA TYR A 480 8.90 -0.71 15.53
C TYR A 480 9.67 -0.54 16.83
N PHE A 481 10.81 -1.22 16.95
CA PHE A 481 11.72 -1.07 18.08
C PHE A 481 13.17 -1.30 17.65
N ASP A 482 14.11 -0.57 18.25
CA ASP A 482 15.55 -0.69 17.95
C ASP A 482 16.14 -1.85 18.74
N LEU A 483 15.88 -3.07 18.27
CA LEU A 483 16.29 -4.29 18.96
C LEU A 483 17.81 -4.47 18.93
N ASP A 484 18.49 -3.99 17.88
CA ASP A 484 19.95 -4.12 17.70
C ASP A 484 20.76 -2.93 18.22
N ASN A 485 20.07 -1.91 18.73
CA ASN A 485 20.63 -0.70 19.30
C ASN A 485 21.55 0.05 18.32
N ASN A 486 21.16 0.12 17.04
CA ASN A 486 21.92 0.81 16.01
C ASN A 486 21.45 2.27 15.76
N GLY A 487 20.41 2.72 16.48
CA GLY A 487 19.78 4.03 16.33
C GLY A 487 18.59 4.07 15.36
N PHE A 488 18.23 2.92 14.79
CA PHE A 488 17.13 2.74 13.84
C PHE A 488 16.21 1.64 14.34
N ALA A 489 14.98 2.00 14.70
CA ALA A 489 13.97 1.04 15.13
C ALA A 489 13.46 0.23 13.93
N GLU A 490 13.57 -1.09 13.99
CA GLU A 490 13.16 -1.96 12.88
C GLU A 490 11.74 -2.49 13.13
N LYS A 491 10.98 -2.67 12.05
CA LYS A 491 9.69 -3.35 12.13
C LYS A 491 9.91 -4.77 12.63
N SER A 492 9.25 -5.11 13.72
CA SER A 492 9.51 -6.34 14.48
C SER A 492 8.21 -7.08 14.81
N GLY A 493 8.29 -8.42 14.86
CA GLY A 493 7.34 -9.20 15.62
C GLY A 493 7.46 -8.82 17.10
N TRP A 494 6.41 -9.05 17.87
CA TRP A 494 6.32 -8.48 19.22
C TRP A 494 5.61 -9.41 20.19
N ILE A 495 5.71 -9.15 21.48
CA ILE A 495 4.90 -9.85 22.50
C ILE A 495 3.49 -9.26 22.53
N LYS A 496 2.49 -10.05 22.94
CA LYS A 496 1.17 -9.48 23.24
C LYS A 496 1.18 -8.71 24.57
N SER A 497 0.16 -7.88 24.76
CA SER A 497 0.04 -6.95 25.90
C SER A 497 -0.21 -7.61 27.26
N ASP A 498 -0.65 -8.86 27.26
CA ASP A 498 -0.83 -9.72 28.43
C ASP A 498 0.52 -10.14 29.06
N ASP A 499 1.55 -10.33 28.25
CA ASP A 499 2.94 -10.61 28.65
C ASP A 499 3.82 -9.35 28.81
N GLY A 500 5.10 -9.52 29.17
CA GLY A 500 6.04 -8.40 29.28
C GLY A 500 7.53 -8.73 29.06
N PHE A 501 8.29 -7.75 28.58
CA PHE A 501 9.75 -7.80 28.48
C PHE A 501 10.40 -7.56 29.85
N LEU A 502 11.47 -8.29 30.16
CA LEU A 502 12.36 -7.92 31.26
C LEU A 502 13.29 -6.79 30.80
N VAL A 503 13.31 -5.69 31.53
CA VAL A 503 14.03 -4.48 31.15
C VAL A 503 14.79 -3.87 32.33
N LEU A 504 15.84 -3.13 32.01
CA LEU A 504 16.58 -2.29 32.93
C LEU A 504 16.93 -1.00 32.21
N ASP A 505 16.43 0.13 32.71
CA ASP A 505 16.84 1.47 32.26
C ASP A 505 18.30 1.67 32.65
N ARG A 506 19.19 1.53 31.66
CA ARG A 506 20.65 1.52 31.88
C ARG A 506 21.27 2.90 31.75
N ASP A 507 20.62 3.82 31.03
CA ASP A 507 21.12 5.18 30.84
C ASP A 507 20.43 6.21 31.76
N GLY A 508 19.40 5.78 32.51
CA GLY A 508 18.68 6.55 33.52
C GLY A 508 17.74 7.59 32.93
N ASN A 509 17.28 7.40 31.69
CA ASN A 509 16.44 8.36 30.98
C ASN A 509 14.92 8.19 31.25
N GLY A 510 14.52 7.09 31.91
CA GLY A 510 13.13 6.76 32.24
C GLY A 510 12.30 6.11 31.12
N GLU A 511 12.91 5.81 29.97
CA GLU A 511 12.30 5.22 28.78
C GLU A 511 13.10 4.00 28.35
N ILE A 512 12.42 2.91 27.97
CA ILE A 512 13.08 1.76 27.33
C ILE A 512 13.02 1.97 25.82
N ASN A 513 14.14 2.34 25.21
CA ASN A 513 14.16 2.83 23.83
C ASN A 513 15.10 2.09 22.88
N GLY A 514 15.88 1.13 23.38
CA GLY A 514 16.73 0.27 22.56
C GLY A 514 17.10 -1.06 23.21
N GLY A 515 17.63 -1.98 22.41
CA GLY A 515 17.99 -3.34 22.83
C GLY A 515 19.04 -3.40 23.95
N ARG A 516 19.80 -2.32 24.16
CA ARG A 516 20.73 -2.23 25.31
C ARG A 516 20.03 -2.23 26.65
N GLU A 517 18.76 -1.90 26.71
CA GLU A 517 17.96 -1.82 27.93
C GLU A 517 17.10 -3.06 28.15
N LEU A 518 16.92 -3.86 27.11
CA LEU A 518 16.44 -5.24 27.21
C LEU A 518 17.55 -6.15 27.76
N PHE A 519 17.17 -7.33 28.25
CA PHE A 519 18.12 -8.39 28.58
C PHE A 519 18.27 -9.33 27.39
N GLY A 520 19.38 -9.21 26.65
CA GLY A 520 19.65 -9.97 25.43
C GLY A 520 21.08 -9.81 24.95
N ASP A 521 21.34 -10.17 23.68
CA ASP A 521 22.68 -10.14 23.08
C ASP A 521 23.19 -8.72 22.73
N GLN A 522 22.39 -7.69 23.01
CA GLN A 522 22.78 -6.27 22.96
C GLN A 522 23.13 -5.70 24.34
N THR A 523 22.96 -6.46 25.42
CA THR A 523 23.38 -6.02 26.75
C THR A 523 24.90 -5.97 26.84
N ILE A 524 25.45 -4.86 27.30
CA ILE A 524 26.89 -4.72 27.57
C ILE A 524 27.16 -5.21 28.99
N LEU A 525 28.03 -6.21 29.11
CA LEU A 525 28.51 -6.76 30.38
C LEU A 525 29.52 -5.81 31.05
N LYS A 526 29.77 -6.00 32.37
CA LYS A 526 30.77 -5.26 33.17
C LYS A 526 32.17 -5.21 32.55
N ASN A 527 32.53 -6.19 31.73
CA ASN A 527 33.83 -6.26 31.05
C ASN A 527 33.88 -5.45 29.72
N GLY A 528 32.77 -4.83 29.30
CA GLY A 528 32.64 -4.06 28.07
C GLY A 528 32.30 -4.87 26.82
N THR A 529 32.15 -6.20 26.90
CA THR A 529 31.69 -7.03 25.79
C THR A 529 30.17 -7.17 25.79
N VAL A 530 29.58 -7.39 24.61
CA VAL A 530 28.15 -7.75 24.52
C VAL A 530 27.93 -9.16 25.05
N ALA A 531 26.79 -9.38 25.72
CA ALA A 531 26.37 -10.68 26.20
C ALA A 531 26.11 -11.65 25.03
N SER A 532 26.33 -12.94 25.26
CA SER A 532 26.02 -14.03 24.33
C SER A 532 24.57 -14.52 24.43
N SER A 533 23.85 -14.14 25.49
CA SER A 533 22.42 -14.41 25.69
C SER A 533 21.81 -13.46 26.73
N GLY A 534 20.47 -13.36 26.74
CA GLY A 534 19.75 -12.65 27.80
C GLY A 534 19.97 -13.24 29.20
N TYR A 535 20.15 -14.57 29.30
CA TYR A 535 20.45 -15.23 30.58
C TYR A 535 21.86 -14.91 31.09
N GLU A 536 22.86 -14.76 30.21
CA GLU A 536 24.19 -14.29 30.62
C GLU A 536 24.13 -12.84 31.11
N ALA A 537 23.38 -11.99 30.41
CA ALA A 537 23.11 -10.62 30.85
C ALA A 537 22.42 -10.57 32.22
N LEU A 538 21.46 -11.46 32.47
CA LEU A 538 20.75 -11.53 33.74
C LEU A 538 21.62 -12.08 34.88
N ALA A 539 22.47 -13.08 34.60
CA ALA A 539 23.37 -13.68 35.59
C ALA A 539 24.42 -12.70 36.14
N GLU A 540 24.69 -11.58 35.46
CA GLU A 540 25.58 -10.53 35.96
C GLU A 540 25.02 -9.79 37.18
N LEU A 541 23.70 -9.90 37.39
CA LEU A 541 22.98 -9.27 38.50
C LEU A 541 22.89 -10.16 39.75
N ASP A 542 23.34 -11.41 39.68
CA ASP A 542 23.36 -12.37 40.81
C ASP A 542 24.59 -12.08 41.69
N ASP A 543 24.40 -11.24 42.71
CA ASP A 543 25.45 -10.76 43.60
C ASP A 543 25.90 -11.87 44.57
N ASN A 544 24.96 -12.69 45.03
CA ASN A 544 25.19 -13.73 46.03
C ASN A 544 25.56 -15.10 45.42
N LYS A 545 25.42 -15.26 44.10
CA LYS A 545 25.71 -16.45 43.27
C LYS A 545 24.87 -17.67 43.63
N ASP A 546 23.61 -17.45 44.00
CA ASP A 546 22.69 -18.54 44.34
C ASP A 546 21.92 -19.11 43.13
N GLY A 547 22.11 -18.53 41.95
CA GLY A 547 21.46 -18.97 40.71
C GLY A 547 20.08 -18.36 40.49
N LYS A 548 19.70 -17.36 41.28
CA LYS A 548 18.46 -16.59 41.14
C LYS A 548 18.75 -15.10 41.19
N ILE A 549 17.82 -14.32 40.65
CA ILE A 549 17.75 -12.87 40.83
C ILE A 549 16.56 -12.59 41.74
N ASP A 550 16.83 -12.20 43.00
CA ASP A 550 15.84 -11.95 44.04
C ASP A 550 16.18 -10.73 44.92
N ASN A 551 15.44 -10.49 46.00
CA ASN A 551 15.65 -9.32 46.86
C ASN A 551 16.97 -9.31 47.65
N GLN A 552 17.79 -10.35 47.54
CA GLN A 552 19.16 -10.41 48.06
C GLN A 552 20.17 -9.79 47.09
N ASP A 553 19.76 -9.52 45.84
CA ASP A 553 20.59 -8.91 44.81
C ASP A 553 20.40 -7.39 44.72
N GLY A 554 21.51 -6.65 44.62
CA GLY A 554 21.50 -5.19 44.67
C GLY A 554 20.75 -4.51 43.53
N LYS A 555 20.50 -5.23 42.42
CA LYS A 555 19.81 -4.71 41.23
C LYS A 555 18.38 -5.21 41.04
N PHE A 556 17.87 -6.08 41.92
CA PHE A 556 16.52 -6.62 41.79
C PHE A 556 15.43 -5.52 41.81
N ALA A 557 15.58 -4.53 42.70
CA ALA A 557 14.62 -3.43 42.82
C ALA A 557 14.65 -2.44 41.62
N ASP A 558 15.71 -2.46 40.81
CA ASP A 558 15.85 -1.60 39.63
C ASP A 558 15.20 -2.24 38.38
N LEU A 559 14.98 -3.56 38.39
CA LEU A 559 14.34 -4.27 37.28
C LEU A 559 12.89 -3.84 37.09
N ARG A 560 12.46 -3.80 35.83
CA ARG A 560 11.07 -3.56 35.46
C ARG A 560 10.60 -4.62 34.48
N ILE A 561 9.27 -4.76 34.39
CA ILE A 561 8.59 -5.47 33.31
C ILE A 561 7.92 -4.43 32.42
N TRP A 562 8.29 -4.40 31.15
CA TRP A 562 7.62 -3.56 30.16
C TRP A 562 6.50 -4.35 29.50
N ARG A 563 5.25 -3.92 29.75
CA ARG A 563 4.07 -4.40 29.02
C ARG A 563 3.62 -3.31 28.08
N ASP A 564 3.83 -3.53 26.80
CA ASP A 564 3.35 -2.63 25.75
C ASP A 564 1.83 -2.81 25.58
N LEU A 565 1.05 -1.96 26.25
CA LEU A 565 -0.40 -2.17 26.40
C LEU A 565 -1.17 -1.71 25.17
N ASN A 566 -0.63 -0.73 24.45
CA ASN A 566 -1.21 -0.19 23.23
C ASN A 566 -0.56 -0.72 21.95
N GLN A 567 0.51 -1.54 22.08
CA GLN A 567 1.23 -2.20 21.00
C GLN A 567 1.84 -1.19 20.02
N ASP A 568 2.44 -0.12 20.54
CA ASP A 568 3.08 0.93 19.73
C ASP A 568 4.62 0.87 19.71
N GLY A 569 5.23 -0.02 20.51
CA GLY A 569 6.69 -0.17 20.59
C GLY A 569 7.40 0.97 21.33
N LEU A 570 6.66 1.85 22.02
CA LEU A 570 7.21 2.97 22.78
C LEU A 570 6.93 2.79 24.28
N SER A 571 7.99 2.58 25.04
CA SER A 571 7.86 2.47 26.48
C SER A 571 7.40 3.79 27.11
N SER A 572 6.44 3.71 28.02
CA SER A 572 6.02 4.82 28.89
C SER A 572 6.00 4.42 30.36
N GLU A 573 6.02 5.40 31.27
CA GLU A 573 5.94 5.13 32.72
C GLU A 573 4.72 4.28 33.12
N ARG A 574 3.62 4.35 32.36
CA ARG A 574 2.38 3.59 32.65
C ARG A 574 2.48 2.11 32.24
N GLU A 575 3.51 1.77 31.49
CA GLU A 575 3.75 0.44 30.94
C GLU A 575 4.93 -0.27 31.60
N LEU A 576 5.65 0.43 32.48
CA LEU A 576 6.76 -0.09 33.25
C LEU A 576 6.31 -0.46 34.66
N PHE A 577 6.31 -1.76 34.93
CA PHE A 577 5.84 -2.33 36.19
C PHE A 577 7.01 -2.84 37.03
N GLY A 578 6.95 -2.64 38.34
CA GLY A 578 7.90 -3.27 39.26
C GLY A 578 7.67 -4.79 39.38
N LEU A 579 8.72 -5.57 39.61
CA LEU A 579 8.60 -7.03 39.76
C LEU A 579 7.64 -7.39 40.92
N GLU A 580 7.81 -6.78 42.09
CA GLU A 580 6.93 -7.01 43.24
C GLU A 580 5.47 -6.61 42.96
N GLN A 581 5.24 -5.56 42.16
CA GLN A 581 3.89 -5.11 41.76
C GLN A 581 3.16 -6.18 40.94
N LEU A 582 3.89 -6.93 40.13
CA LEU A 582 3.35 -8.05 39.35
C LEU A 582 3.42 -9.39 40.10
N GLY A 583 3.75 -9.37 41.38
CA GLY A 583 3.85 -10.58 42.19
C GLY A 583 5.02 -11.48 41.80
N ILE A 584 6.09 -10.95 41.22
CA ILE A 584 7.31 -11.69 40.88
C ILE A 584 8.25 -11.65 42.10
N LYS A 585 8.62 -12.82 42.61
CA LYS A 585 9.48 -12.99 43.79
C LYS A 585 10.93 -13.24 43.43
N SER A 586 11.21 -14.06 42.41
CA SER A 586 12.58 -14.32 41.94
C SER A 586 12.60 -14.80 40.49
N LEU A 587 13.67 -14.50 39.77
CA LEU A 587 13.91 -14.99 38.40
C LEU A 587 14.99 -16.11 38.46
N ASN A 588 14.73 -17.28 37.90
CA ASN A 588 15.72 -18.38 37.91
C ASN A 588 16.69 -18.27 36.73
N LEU A 589 18.00 -18.41 36.97
CA LEU A 589 19.02 -18.39 35.91
C LEU A 589 19.16 -19.72 35.16
N ALA A 590 18.53 -20.78 35.65
CA ALA A 590 18.52 -22.08 34.98
C ALA A 590 17.55 -22.10 33.79
N TYR A 591 18.02 -22.60 32.65
CA TYR A 591 17.24 -22.67 31.41
C TYR A 591 17.49 -23.96 30.62
N SER A 592 16.62 -24.20 29.65
CA SER A 592 16.73 -25.23 28.62
C SER A 592 16.74 -24.60 27.23
N ASN A 593 17.52 -25.15 26.30
CA ASN A 593 17.51 -24.72 24.89
C ASN A 593 16.35 -25.42 24.16
N VAL A 594 15.54 -24.65 23.46
CA VAL A 594 14.28 -25.11 22.85
C VAL A 594 14.27 -24.90 21.34
N ASN A 595 14.62 -23.69 20.87
CA ASN A 595 14.67 -23.30 19.45
C ASN A 595 13.40 -23.69 18.65
N ILE A 596 12.22 -23.33 19.16
CA ILE A 596 10.93 -23.62 18.51
C ILE A 596 10.36 -22.31 17.94
N GLN A 597 9.93 -22.34 16.67
CA GLN A 597 9.21 -21.24 16.04
C GLN A 597 7.72 -21.30 16.40
N ASP A 598 7.13 -20.15 16.75
CA ASP A 598 5.70 -19.99 17.00
C ASP A 598 4.90 -19.68 15.72
N SER A 599 3.57 -19.60 15.85
CA SER A 599 2.67 -19.32 14.73
C SER A 599 2.83 -17.92 14.11
N SER A 600 3.46 -16.99 14.83
CA SER A 600 3.71 -15.62 14.41
C SER A 600 5.09 -15.46 13.74
N GLY A 601 5.86 -16.53 13.65
CA GLY A 601 7.18 -16.58 13.01
C GLY A 601 8.35 -16.24 13.94
N ASN A 602 8.10 -15.98 15.23
CA ASN A 602 9.14 -15.71 16.22
C ASN A 602 9.68 -17.02 16.79
N ILE A 603 10.93 -17.04 17.30
CA ILE A 603 11.57 -18.28 17.77
C ILE A 603 11.88 -18.17 19.26
N VAL A 604 11.37 -19.11 20.06
CA VAL A 604 11.79 -19.28 21.45
C VAL A 604 13.11 -20.03 21.49
N SER A 605 14.23 -19.36 21.75
CA SER A 605 15.55 -20.02 21.80
C SER A 605 15.72 -20.79 23.10
N ARG A 606 15.33 -20.21 24.23
CA ARG A 606 15.51 -20.79 25.57
C ARG A 606 14.26 -20.60 26.44
N LYS A 607 14.02 -21.56 27.33
CA LYS A 607 12.96 -21.50 28.34
C LYS A 607 13.51 -21.76 29.73
N GLY A 608 13.12 -20.92 30.67
CA GLY A 608 13.42 -20.96 32.09
C GLY A 608 12.14 -20.69 32.89
N SER A 609 12.28 -20.17 34.11
CA SER A 609 11.14 -19.92 34.99
C SER A 609 11.38 -18.79 35.97
N PHE A 610 10.30 -18.23 36.50
CA PHE A 610 10.32 -17.33 37.65
C PHE A 610 9.36 -17.80 38.73
N GLU A 611 9.63 -17.44 39.97
CA GLU A 611 8.77 -17.75 41.13
C GLU A 611 7.88 -16.54 41.44
N LYS A 612 6.57 -16.77 41.55
CA LYS A 612 5.59 -15.76 41.99
C LYS A 612 5.57 -15.68 43.52
N THR A 613 5.03 -14.58 44.07
CA THR A 613 4.94 -14.37 45.53
C THR A 613 4.05 -15.38 46.25
N ASP A 614 3.15 -16.05 45.52
CA ASP A 614 2.32 -17.15 46.02
C ASP A 614 3.04 -18.52 46.01
N GLY A 615 4.29 -18.57 45.53
CA GLY A 615 5.11 -19.77 45.45
C GLY A 615 4.91 -20.59 44.18
N THR A 616 4.05 -20.17 43.25
CA THR A 616 3.89 -20.83 41.95
C THR A 616 5.05 -20.48 41.01
N LEU A 617 5.34 -21.37 40.06
CA LEU A 617 6.30 -21.12 38.99
C LEU A 617 5.58 -20.75 37.71
N ALA A 618 6.11 -19.76 36.99
CA ALA A 618 5.63 -19.32 35.69
C ALA A 618 6.78 -19.26 34.67
N SER A 619 6.44 -19.13 33.40
CA SER A 619 7.39 -19.28 32.29
C SER A 619 8.20 -18.00 32.06
N LEU A 620 9.50 -18.18 31.81
CA LEU A 620 10.38 -17.12 31.31
C LEU A 620 11.04 -17.64 30.03
N GLY A 621 11.03 -16.83 28.97
CA GLY A 621 11.52 -17.20 27.65
C GLY A 621 12.54 -16.21 27.11
N GLU A 622 13.45 -16.69 26.28
CA GLU A 622 14.32 -15.86 25.45
C GLU A 622 13.85 -16.00 24.00
N TYR A 623 13.46 -14.88 23.38
CA TYR A 623 12.73 -14.85 22.10
C TYR A 623 13.53 -14.14 21.02
N LEU A 624 13.60 -14.76 19.84
CA LEU A 624 14.05 -14.13 18.60
C LEU A 624 12.83 -13.62 17.87
N PHE A 625 12.67 -12.31 17.87
CA PHE A 625 11.62 -11.68 17.08
C PHE A 625 12.01 -11.63 15.60
N SER A 626 11.06 -11.96 14.74
CA SER A 626 11.19 -11.68 13.32
C SER A 626 11.36 -10.18 13.11
N ARG A 627 12.33 -9.75 12.30
CA ARG A 627 12.58 -8.33 12.00
C ARG A 627 12.64 -8.08 10.51
N ASN A 628 12.14 -6.94 10.08
CA ASN A 628 12.43 -6.40 8.75
C ASN A 628 13.47 -5.28 8.88
N THR A 629 14.74 -5.63 8.66
CA THR A 629 15.87 -4.70 8.82
C THR A 629 16.00 -3.67 7.70
N LEU A 630 15.12 -3.72 6.68
CA LEU A 630 15.01 -2.70 5.64
C LEU A 630 13.90 -1.69 5.91
N ASP A 631 12.95 -2.06 6.77
CA ASP A 631 11.82 -1.22 7.19
C ASP A 631 12.11 -0.65 8.58
N THR A 632 12.77 0.51 8.59
CA THR A 632 13.32 1.11 9.82
C THR A 632 12.90 2.57 10.01
N ILE A 633 12.93 3.02 11.27
CA ILE A 633 12.67 4.40 11.68
C ILE A 633 13.89 4.92 12.44
N ALA A 634 14.53 5.94 11.88
CA ALA A 634 15.62 6.64 12.56
C ALA A 634 15.13 7.34 13.83
N ARG A 635 15.65 6.93 14.99
CA ARG A 635 15.22 7.42 16.33
C ARG A 635 15.66 8.85 16.60
N GLU A 636 16.77 9.26 16.02
CA GLU A 636 17.34 10.60 16.20
C GLU A 636 17.18 11.46 14.95
N TRP A 637 16.63 12.67 15.11
CA TRP A 637 16.49 13.67 14.05
C TRP A 637 17.27 14.94 14.40
N VAL A 638 17.93 15.52 13.40
CA VAL A 638 18.63 16.80 13.52
C VAL A 638 18.01 17.79 12.55
N GLU A 639 17.72 19.00 13.02
CA GLU A 639 17.13 20.06 12.19
C GLU A 639 18.07 20.39 11.01
N THR A 640 17.50 20.42 9.80
CA THR A 640 18.24 20.72 8.58
C THR A 640 18.49 22.23 8.48
N PRO A 641 19.74 22.70 8.37
CA PRO A 641 20.02 24.11 8.15
C PRO A 641 19.47 24.61 6.81
N LYS A 642 18.92 25.84 6.79
CA LYS A 642 18.27 26.44 5.60
C LYS A 642 19.11 26.41 4.32
N ASN A 643 20.43 26.54 4.45
CA ASN A 643 21.34 26.53 3.31
C ASN A 643 21.54 25.12 2.69
N MET A 644 20.94 24.08 3.26
CA MET A 644 20.94 22.70 2.74
C MET A 644 19.56 22.26 2.24
N GLU A 645 18.51 23.08 2.36
CA GLU A 645 17.15 22.73 1.92
C GLU A 645 17.09 22.44 0.41
N SER A 646 17.83 23.21 -0.39
CA SER A 646 17.88 23.09 -1.86
C SER A 646 18.77 21.96 -2.38
N LEU A 647 19.51 21.27 -1.52
CA LEU A 647 20.33 20.13 -1.91
C LEU A 647 19.45 18.89 -2.13
N PRO A 648 19.86 17.97 -3.03
CA PRO A 648 19.12 16.73 -3.23
C PRO A 648 19.08 15.90 -1.94
N ASP A 649 17.98 15.19 -1.71
CA ASP A 649 17.83 14.26 -0.60
C ASP A 649 17.39 12.88 -1.09
N ILE A 650 17.96 11.85 -0.50
CA ILE A 650 17.62 10.46 -0.80
C ILE A 650 17.38 9.76 0.52
N ASN A 651 16.21 9.14 0.67
CA ASN A 651 15.93 8.32 1.85
C ASN A 651 16.94 7.16 1.94
N GLY A 652 17.52 6.98 3.12
CA GLY A 652 18.32 5.79 3.40
C GLY A 652 17.43 4.56 3.56
N LEU A 653 18.05 3.38 3.55
CA LEU A 653 17.42 2.11 3.93
C LEU A 653 18.20 1.50 5.08
N GLY A 654 17.53 0.63 5.82
CA GLY A 654 18.12 -0.07 6.96
C GLY A 654 18.70 0.88 8.00
N SER A 655 20.01 0.89 8.17
CA SER A 655 20.69 1.71 9.20
C SER A 655 21.35 2.97 8.63
N VAL A 656 20.79 3.52 7.55
CA VAL A 656 21.29 4.71 6.85
C VAL A 656 20.30 5.85 6.98
N TYR A 657 20.76 7.00 7.48
CA TYR A 657 19.96 8.25 7.46
C TYR A 657 19.72 8.71 6.03
N SER A 658 18.72 9.58 5.80
CA SER A 658 18.62 10.26 4.50
C SER A 658 19.92 11.00 4.15
N LEU A 659 20.22 11.17 2.87
CA LEU A 659 21.43 11.84 2.39
C LEU A 659 21.60 13.22 3.03
N LYS A 660 20.50 13.98 3.17
CA LYS A 660 20.50 15.28 3.82
C LYS A 660 20.73 15.18 5.32
N GLN A 661 20.09 14.24 6.01
CA GLN A 661 20.35 13.99 7.43
C GLN A 661 21.80 13.54 7.69
N ALA A 662 22.41 12.80 6.76
CA ALA A 662 23.82 12.45 6.80
C ALA A 662 24.73 13.66 6.56
N MET A 663 24.41 14.52 5.58
CA MET A 663 25.14 15.78 5.35
C MET A 663 25.11 16.71 6.57
N VAL A 664 23.96 16.78 7.25
CA VAL A 664 23.79 17.57 8.48
C VAL A 664 24.62 17.02 9.64
N ARG A 665 24.78 15.70 9.73
CA ARG A 665 25.59 15.02 10.76
C ARG A 665 27.08 14.96 10.42
N ASP A 666 27.44 15.16 9.16
CA ASP A 666 28.82 15.20 8.72
C ASP A 666 29.50 16.51 9.15
N SER A 667 30.12 16.48 10.32
CA SER A 667 30.87 17.61 10.86
C SER A 667 32.04 18.09 9.97
N SER A 668 32.53 17.25 9.05
CA SER A 668 33.59 17.65 8.09
C SER A 668 33.04 18.51 6.94
N GLY A 669 31.75 18.38 6.64
CA GLY A 669 31.09 19.01 5.50
C GLY A 669 31.50 18.43 4.14
N GLU A 670 32.31 17.37 4.10
CA GLU A 670 32.81 16.76 2.87
C GLU A 670 31.69 16.12 2.05
N LEU A 671 30.75 15.41 2.70
CA LEU A 671 29.62 14.79 2.00
C LEU A 671 28.80 15.85 1.24
N ARG A 672 28.55 16.99 1.89
CA ARG A 672 27.84 18.12 1.28
C ARG A 672 28.59 18.65 0.06
N LEU A 673 29.90 18.85 0.16
CA LEU A 673 30.72 19.36 -0.95
C LEU A 673 30.73 18.40 -2.14
N ILE A 674 30.76 17.09 -1.89
CA ILE A 674 30.73 16.08 -2.97
C ILE A 674 29.34 16.05 -3.64
N VAL A 675 28.26 16.18 -2.87
CA VAL A 675 26.89 16.25 -3.43
C VAL A 675 26.69 17.54 -4.23
N GLU A 676 27.17 18.69 -3.75
CA GLU A 676 27.17 19.96 -4.49
C GLU A 676 28.00 19.84 -5.79
N ALA A 677 29.17 19.21 -5.72
CA ALA A 677 30.00 18.94 -6.89
C ALA A 677 29.26 18.07 -7.91
N PHE A 678 28.62 16.98 -7.46
CA PHE A 678 27.78 16.14 -8.30
C PHE A 678 26.71 16.97 -9.01
N SER A 679 25.94 17.79 -8.26
CA SER A 679 24.84 18.61 -8.80
C SER A 679 25.28 19.63 -9.86
N SER A 680 26.56 20.01 -9.88
CA SER A 680 27.12 21.02 -10.80
C SER A 680 27.93 20.42 -11.95
N GLU A 681 28.34 19.15 -11.86
CA GLU A 681 29.23 18.52 -12.81
C GLU A 681 28.46 18.06 -14.04
N THR A 682 28.72 18.66 -15.21
CA THR A 682 27.99 18.36 -16.45
C THR A 682 28.49 17.10 -17.15
N ASN A 683 29.73 16.64 -16.88
CA ASN A 683 30.29 15.43 -17.47
C ASN A 683 29.80 14.16 -16.74
N VAL A 684 29.12 13.28 -17.49
CA VAL A 684 28.52 12.03 -16.99
C VAL A 684 29.58 11.13 -16.31
N SER A 685 30.72 10.90 -16.96
CA SER A 685 31.76 9.99 -16.45
C SER A 685 32.37 10.50 -15.13
N LYS A 686 32.54 11.81 -14.99
CA LYS A 686 32.97 12.41 -13.72
C LYS A 686 31.93 12.26 -12.62
N ARG A 687 30.63 12.42 -12.93
CA ARG A 687 29.55 12.16 -11.96
C ARG A 687 29.53 10.70 -11.52
N ASN A 688 29.65 9.75 -12.46
CA ASN A 688 29.76 8.32 -12.15
C ASN A 688 30.94 8.05 -11.20
N ALA A 689 32.11 8.65 -11.45
CA ALA A 689 33.29 8.48 -10.60
C ALA A 689 33.14 9.04 -9.17
N MET A 690 32.16 9.93 -8.91
CA MET A 690 31.88 10.45 -7.57
C MET A 690 31.07 9.49 -6.70
N MET A 691 30.36 8.53 -7.29
CA MET A 691 29.35 7.72 -6.59
C MET A 691 29.90 6.88 -5.43
N ASP A 692 31.06 6.24 -5.62
CA ASP A 692 31.71 5.48 -4.55
C ASP A 692 32.01 6.39 -3.35
N ASN A 693 32.51 7.61 -3.58
CA ASN A 693 32.83 8.56 -2.53
C ASN A 693 31.56 9.09 -1.83
N ILE A 694 30.49 9.35 -2.57
CA ILE A 694 29.19 9.73 -2.01
C ILE A 694 28.71 8.63 -1.06
N LEU A 695 28.66 7.37 -1.52
CA LEU A 695 28.20 6.25 -0.70
C LEU A 695 29.11 6.02 0.52
N PHE A 696 30.43 6.04 0.36
CA PHE A 696 31.36 5.83 1.48
C PHE A 696 31.30 6.94 2.53
N LYS A 697 31.01 8.18 2.14
CA LYS A 697 30.83 9.28 3.10
C LYS A 697 29.45 9.21 3.74
N TRP A 698 28.42 8.94 2.94
CA TRP A 698 27.04 8.81 3.41
C TRP A 698 26.89 7.70 4.47
N THR A 699 27.51 6.54 4.27
CA THR A 699 27.44 5.43 5.25
C THR A 699 28.57 5.43 6.28
N ASN A 700 29.42 6.47 6.28
CA ASN A 700 30.63 6.55 7.12
C ASN A 700 31.60 5.34 6.97
N SER A 701 31.71 4.80 5.76
CA SER A 701 32.57 3.66 5.42
C SER A 701 33.96 4.07 4.90
N SER A 702 34.21 5.37 4.74
CA SER A 702 35.43 5.89 4.08
C SER A 702 36.75 5.46 4.73
N ASN A 703 36.76 5.28 6.05
CA ASN A 703 37.96 4.97 6.83
C ASN A 703 38.21 3.47 7.03
N ILE A 704 37.37 2.60 6.45
CA ILE A 704 37.54 1.15 6.52
C ILE A 704 38.68 0.76 5.57
N ASP A 705 39.65 -0.03 6.07
CA ASP A 705 40.68 -0.62 5.22
C ASP A 705 40.02 -1.55 4.18
N PRO A 706 40.18 -1.31 2.87
CA PRO A 706 39.56 -2.09 1.79
C PRO A 706 39.81 -3.61 1.91
N LYS A 707 40.90 -4.04 2.56
CA LYS A 707 41.29 -5.45 2.69
C LYS A 707 40.92 -6.08 4.03
N SER A 708 40.34 -5.32 4.96
CA SER A 708 40.04 -5.78 6.33
C SER A 708 39.05 -6.95 6.41
N ARG A 709 38.29 -7.22 5.34
CA ARG A 709 37.31 -8.31 5.25
C ARG A 709 37.76 -9.44 4.31
N GLY A 710 39.02 -9.87 4.44
CA GLY A 710 39.57 -11.02 3.70
C GLY A 710 40.09 -10.72 2.29
N GLY A 711 39.97 -9.48 1.81
CA GLY A 711 40.61 -9.01 0.57
C GLY A 711 39.99 -9.46 -0.75
N ASN A 712 38.98 -10.33 -0.74
CA ASN A 712 38.27 -10.78 -1.95
C ASN A 712 37.28 -9.74 -2.50
N PHE A 713 36.78 -8.85 -1.63
CA PHE A 713 35.85 -7.78 -1.97
C PHE A 713 36.20 -6.53 -1.15
N ASP A 714 36.01 -5.33 -1.71
CA ASP A 714 36.34 -4.08 -1.01
C ASP A 714 35.47 -3.94 0.25
N ALA A 715 36.11 -3.93 1.41
CA ALA A 715 35.43 -3.88 2.70
C ALA A 715 34.60 -2.59 2.90
N ARG A 716 34.94 -1.49 2.23
CA ARG A 716 34.15 -0.25 2.26
C ARG A 716 32.83 -0.43 1.52
N LYS A 717 32.87 -1.09 0.35
CA LYS A 717 31.68 -1.45 -0.44
C LYS A 717 30.78 -2.43 0.32
N LEU A 718 31.39 -3.41 0.99
CA LEU A 718 30.65 -4.32 1.87
C LEU A 718 29.95 -3.56 3.00
N ALA A 719 30.65 -2.66 3.67
CA ALA A 719 30.08 -1.88 4.76
C ALA A 719 28.92 -0.99 4.30
N VAL A 720 28.98 -0.43 3.09
CA VAL A 720 27.83 0.27 2.48
C VAL A 720 26.64 -0.68 2.37
N LEU A 721 26.81 -1.87 1.79
CA LEU A 721 25.73 -2.85 1.63
C LEU A 721 25.16 -3.30 2.98
N GLU A 722 26.02 -3.56 3.97
CA GLU A 722 25.60 -3.92 5.34
C GLU A 722 24.72 -2.84 5.96
N LYS A 723 25.11 -1.56 5.79
CA LYS A 723 24.35 -0.43 6.32
C LYS A 723 22.99 -0.28 5.66
N PHE A 724 22.94 -0.31 4.33
CA PHE A 724 21.68 -0.23 3.58
C PHE A 724 20.76 -1.44 3.79
N ASN A 725 21.29 -2.61 4.16
CA ASN A 725 20.50 -3.79 4.54
C ASN A 725 20.07 -3.80 6.01
N GLY A 726 20.57 -2.87 6.83
CA GLY A 726 20.34 -2.84 8.28
C GLY A 726 20.91 -4.06 9.02
N ARG A 727 21.82 -4.82 8.41
CA ARG A 727 22.41 -6.02 9.01
C ARG A 727 23.82 -6.32 8.50
N SER A 728 24.63 -6.92 9.35
CA SER A 728 26.00 -7.33 9.00
C SER A 728 26.03 -8.53 8.06
N PHE A 729 27.01 -8.56 7.16
CA PHE A 729 27.27 -9.70 6.29
C PHE A 729 27.83 -10.86 7.11
N THR A 730 27.17 -12.01 7.00
CA THR A 730 27.63 -13.26 7.60
C THR A 730 27.68 -14.29 6.48
N GLY A 731 28.85 -14.67 5.99
CA GLY A 731 28.99 -15.70 4.95
C GLY A 731 29.05 -17.12 5.53
N THR A 732 29.15 -18.11 4.65
CA THR A 732 29.23 -19.54 5.01
C THR A 732 30.42 -19.90 5.90
N ASN A 733 31.51 -19.14 5.84
CA ASN A 733 32.74 -19.34 6.62
C ASN A 733 33.03 -18.18 7.60
N GLY A 734 32.00 -17.46 8.03
CA GLY A 734 32.12 -16.33 8.98
C GLY A 734 31.92 -14.98 8.31
N SER A 735 32.45 -13.91 8.90
CA SER A 735 32.15 -12.53 8.50
C SER A 735 32.85 -12.05 7.23
N ASN A 736 33.73 -12.83 6.60
CA ASN A 736 34.46 -12.40 5.41
C ASN A 736 33.84 -12.99 4.13
N PRO A 737 33.65 -12.19 3.06
CA PRO A 737 33.24 -12.70 1.76
C PRO A 737 34.26 -13.69 1.17
N ILE A 738 33.76 -14.83 0.71
CA ILE A 738 34.52 -15.80 -0.09
C ILE A 738 34.35 -15.49 -1.58
N SER A 739 35.22 -16.07 -2.43
CA SER A 739 35.24 -15.80 -3.88
C SER A 739 33.89 -16.01 -4.56
N GLU A 740 33.09 -16.97 -4.10
CA GLU A 740 31.76 -17.29 -4.62
C GLU A 740 30.72 -16.20 -4.34
N ALA A 741 30.89 -15.42 -3.26
CA ALA A 741 29.99 -14.32 -2.91
C ALA A 741 30.31 -13.03 -3.69
N VAL A 742 31.54 -12.89 -4.22
CA VAL A 742 32.03 -11.66 -4.85
C VAL A 742 31.17 -11.20 -6.03
N PRO A 743 30.76 -12.06 -6.99
CA PRO A 743 29.93 -11.61 -8.12
C PRO A 743 28.57 -11.06 -7.67
N ILE A 744 27.94 -11.71 -6.68
CA ILE A 744 26.62 -11.32 -6.16
C ILE A 744 26.72 -10.00 -5.40
N LEU A 745 27.74 -9.83 -4.54
CA LEU A 745 27.98 -8.58 -3.82
C LEU A 745 28.33 -7.43 -4.75
N THR A 746 29.07 -7.71 -5.83
CA THR A 746 29.38 -6.73 -6.87
C THR A 746 28.11 -6.27 -7.57
N GLN A 747 27.23 -7.21 -7.94
CA GLN A 747 25.93 -6.88 -8.52
C GLN A 747 25.09 -6.04 -7.55
N ALA A 748 24.94 -6.46 -6.29
CA ALA A 748 24.19 -5.72 -5.28
C ALA A 748 24.71 -4.29 -5.10
N TYR A 749 26.03 -4.10 -5.09
CA TYR A 749 26.64 -2.77 -4.97
C TYR A 749 26.38 -1.90 -6.20
N ASN A 750 26.53 -2.47 -7.40
CA ASN A 750 26.29 -1.72 -8.64
C ASN A 750 24.82 -1.30 -8.78
N GLU A 751 23.87 -2.16 -8.39
CA GLU A 751 22.45 -1.81 -8.34
C GLU A 751 22.20 -0.65 -7.36
N LEU A 752 22.78 -0.69 -6.16
CA LEU A 752 22.68 0.43 -5.21
C LEU A 752 23.26 1.72 -5.79
N VAL A 753 24.45 1.67 -6.41
CA VAL A 753 25.08 2.82 -7.07
C VAL A 753 24.14 3.42 -8.13
N GLU A 754 23.58 2.57 -9.00
CA GLU A 754 22.73 3.00 -10.10
C GLU A 754 21.44 3.68 -9.61
N LYS A 755 20.79 3.10 -8.58
CA LYS A 755 19.55 3.66 -8.01
C LYS A 755 19.80 4.99 -7.29
N VAL A 756 20.93 5.12 -6.60
CA VAL A 756 21.32 6.40 -5.96
C VAL A 756 21.67 7.44 -7.02
N TYR A 757 22.44 7.07 -8.06
CA TYR A 757 22.80 7.94 -9.17
C TYR A 757 21.55 8.51 -9.86
N CYS A 758 20.60 7.65 -10.24
CA CYS A 758 19.37 8.09 -10.88
C CYS A 758 18.52 9.00 -9.98
N LYS A 759 18.43 8.73 -8.67
CA LYS A 759 17.72 9.60 -7.71
C LYS A 759 18.39 10.96 -7.54
N LEU A 760 19.71 11.04 -7.64
CA LEU A 760 20.43 12.33 -7.67
C LEU A 760 20.18 13.07 -8.98
N LEU A 761 20.23 12.39 -10.13
CA LEU A 761 19.97 12.99 -11.45
C LEU A 761 18.58 13.63 -11.55
N TYR A 762 17.56 12.89 -11.12
CA TYR A 762 16.17 13.35 -11.09
C TYR A 762 16.03 14.70 -10.35
N GLN A 763 16.75 14.89 -9.23
CA GLN A 763 16.70 16.10 -8.40
C GLN A 763 17.65 17.21 -8.83
N THR A 764 18.51 16.95 -9.83
CA THR A 764 19.58 17.86 -10.24
C THR A 764 19.51 18.13 -11.75
N HIS A 765 20.16 17.30 -12.56
CA HIS A 765 20.38 17.53 -13.98
C HIS A 765 19.13 17.35 -14.84
N LEU A 766 18.20 16.52 -14.37
CA LEU A 766 16.95 16.24 -15.06
C LEU A 766 15.75 16.92 -14.41
N SER A 767 15.94 17.77 -13.39
CA SER A 767 14.83 18.39 -12.67
C SER A 767 13.91 19.16 -13.63
N GLU A 768 14.46 19.94 -14.56
CA GLU A 768 13.67 20.68 -15.57
C GLU A 768 12.87 19.76 -16.51
N VAL A 769 13.41 18.57 -16.83
CA VAL A 769 12.74 17.58 -17.68
C VAL A 769 11.62 16.90 -16.89
N PHE A 770 11.87 16.55 -15.63
CA PHE A 770 10.90 15.91 -14.75
C PHE A 770 9.79 16.84 -14.26
N ASP A 771 10.08 18.14 -14.09
CA ASP A 771 9.11 19.21 -13.81
C ASP A 771 8.02 19.33 -14.90
N ARG A 772 8.23 18.68 -16.04
CA ARG A 772 7.39 18.72 -17.24
C ARG A 772 6.78 17.37 -17.58
N VAL A 773 7.04 16.35 -16.76
CA VAL A 773 6.36 15.05 -16.87
C VAL A 773 4.95 15.22 -16.31
N ASN A 774 3.98 15.33 -17.22
CA ASN A 774 2.56 15.37 -16.87
C ASN A 774 2.01 13.96 -16.81
N PHE A 775 1.21 13.66 -15.78
CA PHE A 775 0.58 12.35 -15.62
C PHE A 775 -0.93 12.52 -15.77
N ASN A 776 -1.52 11.75 -16.68
CA ASN A 776 -2.95 11.76 -16.96
C ASN A 776 -3.57 10.48 -16.42
N TRP A 777 -4.56 10.63 -15.54
CA TRP A 777 -5.33 9.48 -15.06
C TRP A 777 -6.25 8.96 -16.18
N ASN A 778 -6.10 7.69 -16.56
CA ASN A 778 -7.00 7.03 -17.48
C ASN A 778 -8.21 6.48 -16.70
N TYR A 779 -9.34 7.18 -16.82
CA TYR A 779 -10.58 6.84 -16.12
C TYR A 779 -11.24 5.54 -16.63
N GLU A 780 -10.81 4.99 -17.77
CA GLU A 780 -11.37 3.75 -18.34
C GLU A 780 -10.57 2.51 -17.93
N THR A 781 -9.25 2.63 -17.76
CA THR A 781 -8.37 1.51 -17.37
C THR A 781 -7.93 1.55 -15.91
N ASN A 782 -8.19 2.64 -15.18
CA ASN A 782 -7.64 2.91 -13.84
C ASN A 782 -6.11 2.91 -13.79
N GLU A 783 -5.46 3.26 -14.90
CA GLU A 783 -4.01 3.37 -15.01
C GLU A 783 -3.60 4.85 -15.11
N ILE A 784 -2.39 5.15 -14.67
CA ILE A 784 -1.77 6.46 -14.87
C ILE A 784 -1.01 6.42 -16.18
N ASN A 785 -1.42 7.24 -17.15
CA ASN A 785 -0.69 7.42 -18.39
C ASN A 785 0.30 8.58 -18.24
N VAL A 786 1.59 8.34 -18.46
CA VAL A 786 2.58 9.42 -18.58
C VAL A 786 2.31 10.19 -19.88
N ASN A 787 1.91 11.45 -19.79
CA ASN A 787 1.86 12.36 -20.93
C ASN A 787 3.29 12.71 -21.34
N SER A 788 3.89 11.81 -22.11
CA SER A 788 5.25 11.93 -22.62
C SER A 788 5.43 12.97 -23.72
N ILE A 789 4.37 13.70 -24.12
CA ILE A 789 4.44 14.72 -25.19
C ILE A 789 5.35 15.88 -24.78
N GLU A 790 5.13 16.49 -23.61
CA GLU A 790 5.95 17.63 -23.15
C GLU A 790 7.40 17.24 -22.85
N VAL A 791 7.60 16.02 -22.34
CA VAL A 791 8.94 15.43 -22.12
C VAL A 791 9.69 15.30 -23.46
N ARG A 792 9.02 14.77 -24.49
CA ARG A 792 9.59 14.64 -25.84
C ARG A 792 9.89 16.02 -26.45
N GLU A 793 8.99 16.98 -26.31
CA GLU A 793 9.16 18.34 -26.85
C GLU A 793 10.37 19.07 -26.23
N ILE A 794 10.63 18.90 -24.93
CA ILE A 794 11.79 19.52 -24.27
C ILE A 794 13.10 18.89 -24.75
N ILE A 795 13.14 17.57 -24.86
CA ILE A 795 14.32 16.86 -25.36
C ILE A 795 14.58 17.30 -26.80
N GLU A 796 13.55 17.37 -27.64
CA GLU A 796 13.69 17.86 -29.01
C GLU A 796 14.16 19.30 -29.09
N LYS A 797 13.63 20.18 -28.24
CA LYS A 797 14.09 21.56 -28.15
C LYS A 797 15.56 21.63 -27.77
N LYS A 798 16.00 20.82 -26.81
CA LYS A 798 17.41 20.74 -26.40
C LYS A 798 18.29 20.23 -27.55
N ILE A 799 17.91 19.13 -28.20
CA ILE A 799 18.59 18.58 -29.38
C ILE A 799 18.71 19.63 -30.50
N ASN A 800 17.63 20.36 -30.80
CA ASN A 800 17.63 21.38 -31.86
C ASN A 800 18.47 22.61 -31.51
N SER A 801 18.61 22.93 -30.21
CA SER A 801 19.43 24.05 -29.75
C SER A 801 20.93 23.71 -29.67
N ASN A 802 21.24 22.50 -29.22
CA ASN A 802 22.58 21.97 -29.07
C ASN A 802 22.47 20.44 -29.09
N LEU A 803 22.88 19.84 -30.21
CA LEU A 803 22.75 18.40 -30.44
C LEU A 803 23.42 17.61 -29.32
N VAL A 804 24.66 17.96 -28.94
CA VAL A 804 25.43 17.24 -27.92
C VAL A 804 24.73 17.29 -26.56
N GLU A 805 24.32 18.48 -26.10
CA GLU A 805 23.60 18.63 -24.84
C GLU A 805 22.25 17.86 -24.85
N GLY A 806 21.53 17.91 -25.97
CA GLY A 806 20.28 17.19 -26.14
C GLY A 806 20.45 15.67 -26.13
N LEU A 807 21.52 15.13 -26.74
CA LEU A 807 21.83 13.70 -26.69
C LEU A 807 22.21 13.25 -25.28
N VAL A 808 22.99 14.04 -24.54
CA VAL A 808 23.32 13.75 -23.13
C VAL A 808 22.05 13.68 -22.27
N ILE A 809 21.13 14.64 -22.42
CA ILE A 809 19.85 14.63 -21.70
C ILE A 809 19.01 13.41 -22.09
N LEU A 810 18.96 13.06 -23.39
CA LEU A 810 18.23 11.88 -23.87
C LEU A 810 18.79 10.57 -23.29
N GLY A 811 20.12 10.42 -23.26
CA GLY A 811 20.80 9.27 -22.67
C GLY A 811 20.54 9.14 -21.17
N GLU A 812 20.77 10.21 -20.41
CA GLU A 812 20.56 10.23 -18.95
C GLU A 812 19.08 10.05 -18.57
N LEU A 813 18.15 10.60 -19.35
CA LEU A 813 16.72 10.32 -19.15
C LEU A 813 16.42 8.84 -19.41
N SER A 814 16.96 8.25 -20.48
CA SER A 814 16.78 6.83 -20.77
C SER A 814 17.35 5.96 -19.65
N ARG A 815 18.50 6.36 -19.10
CA ARG A 815 19.11 5.77 -17.90
C ARG A 815 18.16 5.80 -16.72
N VAL A 816 17.58 6.96 -16.39
CA VAL A 816 16.66 7.08 -15.26
C VAL A 816 15.37 6.31 -15.53
N LEU A 817 14.79 6.40 -16.73
CA LEU A 817 13.57 5.68 -17.09
C LEU A 817 13.72 4.17 -16.90
N LYS A 818 14.84 3.60 -17.34
CA LYS A 818 15.09 2.15 -17.25
C LYS A 818 15.75 1.73 -15.94
N GLY A 819 16.81 2.42 -15.54
CA GLY A 819 17.63 2.17 -14.35
C GLY A 819 16.89 2.45 -13.04
N CYS A 820 15.86 3.30 -13.03
CA CYS A 820 14.92 3.39 -11.91
C CYS A 820 13.66 2.53 -12.10
N ASP A 821 13.49 1.74 -13.15
CA ASP A 821 12.24 0.99 -13.40
C ASP A 821 10.99 1.92 -13.41
N LEU A 822 11.12 3.14 -13.93
CA LEU A 822 10.02 4.10 -14.01
C LEU A 822 8.99 3.76 -15.09
N VAL A 823 9.42 2.97 -16.06
CA VAL A 823 8.61 2.53 -17.20
C VAL A 823 8.84 1.06 -17.46
N ASP A 824 7.81 0.37 -17.92
CA ASP A 824 7.94 -1.03 -18.31
C ASP A 824 8.69 -1.18 -19.65
N ASN A 825 8.92 -2.43 -20.08
CA ASN A 825 9.61 -2.70 -21.36
C ASN A 825 8.84 -2.18 -22.58
N THR A 826 7.51 -2.17 -22.52
CA THR A 826 6.64 -1.71 -23.61
C THR A 826 6.71 -0.20 -23.75
N GLU A 827 6.58 0.51 -22.64
CA GLU A 827 6.69 1.97 -22.56
C GLU A 827 8.09 2.46 -22.95
N PHE A 828 9.13 1.78 -22.46
CA PHE A 828 10.51 2.08 -22.86
C PHE A 828 10.73 1.83 -24.36
N SER A 829 10.18 0.75 -24.91
CA SER A 829 10.24 0.46 -26.35
C SER A 829 9.51 1.52 -27.18
N ASN A 830 8.35 1.99 -26.72
CA ASN A 830 7.60 3.07 -27.36
C ASN A 830 8.36 4.40 -27.33
N PHE A 831 8.99 4.73 -26.20
CA PHE A 831 9.86 5.91 -26.06
C PHE A 831 11.04 5.82 -27.02
N ARG A 832 11.73 4.68 -27.07
CA ARG A 832 12.83 4.41 -27.99
C ARG A 832 12.40 4.55 -29.46
N HIS A 833 11.27 3.94 -29.83
CA HIS A 833 10.76 3.97 -31.20
C HIS A 833 10.42 5.38 -31.69
N TYR A 834 9.86 6.22 -30.80
CA TYR A 834 9.56 7.61 -31.11
C TYR A 834 10.80 8.39 -31.58
N PHE A 835 11.92 8.24 -30.88
CA PHE A 835 13.17 8.89 -31.23
C PHE A 835 13.89 8.21 -32.40
N GLU A 836 13.76 6.89 -32.55
CA GLU A 836 14.33 6.14 -33.68
C GLU A 836 13.80 6.64 -35.04
N ILE A 837 12.50 6.99 -35.13
CA ILE A 837 11.89 7.55 -36.35
C ILE A 837 12.56 8.87 -36.78
N LYS A 838 13.13 9.62 -35.82
CA LYS A 838 13.78 10.91 -36.06
C LYS A 838 15.25 10.77 -36.41
N GLY A 839 15.84 9.60 -36.15
CA GLY A 839 17.21 9.30 -36.50
C GLY A 839 17.78 8.12 -35.72
N LYS A 840 18.59 7.31 -36.40
CA LYS A 840 19.13 6.07 -35.81
C LYS A 840 20.03 6.35 -34.61
N LEU A 841 20.79 7.44 -34.67
CA LEU A 841 21.64 7.95 -33.60
C LEU A 841 20.89 8.10 -32.27
N PHE A 842 19.65 8.58 -32.29
CA PHE A 842 18.87 8.75 -31.05
C PHE A 842 18.54 7.41 -30.40
N SER A 843 18.22 6.38 -31.19
CA SER A 843 17.99 5.04 -30.65
C SER A 843 19.26 4.42 -30.06
N ASP A 844 20.42 4.69 -30.67
CA ASP A 844 21.71 4.22 -30.15
C ASP A 844 22.03 4.89 -28.81
N VAL A 845 21.80 6.21 -28.71
CA VAL A 845 21.93 6.96 -27.45
C VAL A 845 21.00 6.42 -26.36
N ILE A 846 19.75 6.10 -26.68
CA ILE A 846 18.81 5.49 -25.73
C ILE A 846 19.29 4.10 -25.29
N ASP A 847 19.84 3.33 -26.22
CA ASP A 847 20.32 1.96 -25.97
C ASP A 847 21.60 1.93 -25.14
N THR A 848 22.44 2.97 -25.20
CA THR A 848 23.55 3.17 -24.25
C THR A 848 23.07 3.43 -22.82
N ARG A 849 21.78 3.78 -22.64
CA ARG A 849 21.19 4.11 -21.33
C ARG A 849 22.01 5.12 -20.55
N GLY A 850 22.57 6.12 -21.22
CA GLY A 850 23.37 7.16 -20.56
C GLY A 850 24.64 6.66 -19.88
N GLU A 851 25.16 5.48 -20.28
CA GLU A 851 26.38 4.92 -19.69
C GLU A 851 27.57 5.83 -19.98
N ASN A 852 27.98 6.03 -21.25
CA ASN A 852 28.81 7.19 -21.62
C ASN A 852 28.55 7.67 -23.06
N LEU A 853 28.37 8.98 -23.21
CA LEU A 853 28.45 9.66 -24.50
C LEU A 853 29.71 10.53 -24.50
N ILE A 854 30.67 10.20 -25.36
CA ILE A 854 31.99 10.83 -25.42
C ILE A 854 32.12 11.57 -26.74
N PHE A 855 32.04 12.89 -26.67
CA PHE A 855 32.17 13.78 -27.82
C PHE A 855 33.52 14.49 -27.76
N GLY A 856 34.25 14.45 -28.87
CA GLY A 856 35.41 15.29 -29.09
C GLY A 856 35.01 16.69 -29.53
N THR A 857 36.01 17.44 -29.98
CA THR A 857 35.94 18.84 -30.36
C THR A 857 36.18 18.98 -31.87
N ASP A 858 36.36 20.21 -32.36
CA ASP A 858 36.80 20.44 -33.75
C ASP A 858 38.34 20.32 -33.90
N LYS A 859 39.01 19.59 -32.99
CA LYS A 859 40.46 19.40 -32.95
C LYS A 859 40.75 17.92 -32.77
N ASN A 860 41.98 17.54 -33.08
CA ASN A 860 42.47 16.19 -32.81
C ASN A 860 42.39 15.84 -31.31
N ASP A 861 41.51 14.91 -30.99
CA ASP A 861 41.22 14.42 -29.65
C ASP A 861 41.65 12.96 -29.46
N ASN A 862 41.93 12.59 -28.21
CA ASN A 862 42.08 11.19 -27.80
C ASN A 862 40.91 10.87 -26.86
N LEU A 863 39.91 10.17 -27.38
CA LEU A 863 38.72 9.78 -26.64
C LEU A 863 38.90 8.35 -26.13
N LEU A 864 38.73 8.19 -24.82
CA LEU A 864 38.85 6.93 -24.10
C LEU A 864 37.51 6.64 -23.45
N GLY A 865 36.92 5.51 -23.83
CA GLY A 865 35.77 4.89 -23.22
C GLY A 865 36.12 4.11 -21.96
N PHE A 866 35.15 3.37 -21.47
CA PHE A 866 35.12 2.72 -20.16
C PHE A 866 34.79 1.23 -20.32
N ASN A 867 34.42 0.58 -19.21
CA ASN A 867 34.05 -0.83 -19.23
C ASN A 867 32.51 -0.98 -19.29
N THR A 868 31.87 -0.21 -20.16
CA THR A 868 30.42 -0.07 -20.35
C THR A 868 30.10 0.16 -21.83
N ASN A 869 28.83 0.13 -22.22
CA ASN A 869 28.48 0.44 -23.61
C ASN A 869 28.59 1.96 -23.85
N ASP A 870 29.51 2.36 -24.71
CA ASP A 870 29.81 3.77 -24.94
C ASP A 870 29.42 4.23 -26.35
N LEU A 871 29.11 5.51 -26.49
CA LEU A 871 29.01 6.16 -27.79
C LEU A 871 30.13 7.19 -27.93
N LEU A 872 31.01 6.98 -28.90
CA LEU A 872 32.17 7.84 -29.16
C LEU A 872 31.97 8.58 -30.50
N ALA A 873 32.14 9.90 -30.48
CA ALA A 873 32.10 10.74 -31.66
C ALA A 873 33.30 11.70 -31.65
N GLY A 874 34.22 11.53 -32.59
CA GLY A 874 35.42 12.38 -32.73
C GLY A 874 35.07 13.86 -32.90
N GLY A 875 34.16 14.14 -33.83
CA GLY A 875 33.89 15.51 -34.26
C GLY A 875 34.66 15.79 -35.54
N ALA A 876 35.30 16.95 -35.61
CA ALA A 876 36.20 17.31 -36.71
C ALA A 876 37.65 17.32 -36.23
N GLY A 877 38.62 17.15 -37.12
CA GLY A 877 40.00 16.85 -36.73
C GLY A 877 40.31 15.36 -36.81
N ASN A 878 41.57 14.99 -36.61
CA ASN A 878 42.00 13.60 -36.70
C ASN A 878 42.01 12.97 -35.30
N ASP A 879 40.98 12.20 -34.99
CA ASP A 879 40.74 11.71 -33.63
C ASP A 879 41.19 10.26 -33.44
N ARG A 880 41.51 9.92 -32.19
CA ARG A 880 41.70 8.54 -31.74
C ARG A 880 40.56 8.18 -30.79
N LEU A 881 39.80 7.16 -31.13
CA LEU A 881 38.65 6.66 -30.37
C LEU A 881 38.95 5.27 -29.83
N GLU A 882 38.82 5.08 -28.52
CA GLU A 882 39.09 3.81 -27.83
C GLU A 882 37.86 3.44 -27.01
N GLY A 883 37.09 2.41 -27.40
CA GLY A 883 35.80 2.07 -26.76
C GLY A 883 35.94 1.43 -25.39
N GLY A 884 36.89 0.50 -25.23
CA GLY A 884 37.13 -0.17 -23.96
C GLY A 884 36.47 -1.55 -23.93
N TYR A 885 35.72 -1.84 -22.87
CA TYR A 885 34.93 -3.08 -22.79
C TYR A 885 33.44 -2.77 -22.91
N GLY A 886 32.69 -3.50 -23.70
CA GLY A 886 31.27 -3.22 -23.92
C GLY A 886 30.83 -3.48 -25.36
N ASN A 887 29.63 -3.02 -25.70
CA ASN A 887 29.16 -2.89 -27.07
C ASN A 887 29.18 -1.40 -27.41
N ASP A 888 30.18 -0.97 -28.17
CA ASP A 888 30.44 0.44 -28.38
C ASP A 888 29.91 0.93 -29.73
N VAL A 889 29.52 2.20 -29.78
CA VAL A 889 29.01 2.87 -30.99
C VAL A 889 29.94 4.02 -31.37
N TYR A 890 30.58 3.92 -32.52
CA TYR A 890 31.47 4.95 -33.06
C TYR A 890 30.77 5.73 -34.17
N LEU A 891 30.52 7.02 -33.94
CA LEU A 891 29.89 7.91 -34.92
C LEU A 891 30.95 8.47 -35.88
N PHE A 892 30.75 8.29 -37.18
CA PHE A 892 31.65 8.77 -38.24
C PHE A 892 30.86 9.32 -39.43
N GLY A 893 31.30 10.43 -40.00
CA GLY A 893 30.51 11.15 -41.01
C GLY A 893 31.32 12.08 -41.89
N ARG A 894 30.61 12.88 -42.70
CA ARG A 894 31.26 13.94 -43.48
C ARG A 894 31.77 15.02 -42.55
N GLY A 895 33.00 15.47 -42.78
CA GLY A 895 33.66 16.47 -41.94
C GLY A 895 34.34 15.89 -40.70
N SER A 896 34.43 14.57 -40.57
CA SER A 896 35.18 13.87 -39.51
C SER A 896 36.67 13.71 -39.80
N ASP A 897 37.17 14.24 -40.92
CA ASP A 897 38.60 14.17 -41.28
C ASP A 897 39.18 12.75 -41.19
N GLN A 898 40.26 12.50 -40.46
CA GLN A 898 40.96 11.20 -40.45
C GLN A 898 41.06 10.56 -39.07
N ASP A 899 40.00 9.86 -38.69
CA ASP A 899 39.87 9.21 -37.40
C ASP A 899 40.44 7.79 -37.36
N THR A 900 40.80 7.34 -36.15
CA THR A 900 41.28 6.00 -35.84
C THR A 900 40.51 5.40 -34.66
N ILE A 901 39.92 4.22 -34.86
CA ILE A 901 39.33 3.41 -33.79
C ILE A 901 40.32 2.33 -33.36
N TYR A 902 40.45 2.16 -32.05
CA TYR A 902 41.11 1.00 -31.45
C TYR A 902 40.16 0.38 -30.43
N ASP A 903 39.69 -0.84 -30.73
CA ASP A 903 38.73 -1.55 -29.89
C ASP A 903 39.26 -2.95 -29.61
N TYR A 904 39.52 -3.25 -28.33
CA TYR A 904 40.10 -4.51 -27.90
C TYR A 904 39.32 -5.10 -26.74
N ASP A 905 38.15 -5.65 -27.06
CA ASP A 905 37.36 -6.47 -26.14
C ASP A 905 37.33 -7.95 -26.59
N SER A 906 37.62 -8.85 -25.65
CA SER A 906 37.58 -10.31 -25.85
C SER A 906 36.35 -10.98 -25.24
N THR A 907 35.43 -10.20 -24.70
CA THR A 907 34.19 -10.65 -24.06
C THR A 907 33.27 -11.27 -25.12
N ALA A 908 32.85 -12.50 -24.87
CA ALA A 908 32.07 -13.27 -25.82
C ALA A 908 30.66 -12.67 -26.03
N GLY A 909 30.30 -12.39 -27.27
CA GLY A 909 28.99 -11.87 -27.65
C GLY A 909 28.92 -10.36 -27.82
N ASN A 910 30.04 -9.64 -27.63
CA ASN A 910 30.10 -8.21 -27.90
C ASN A 910 29.99 -7.88 -29.39
N ILE A 911 29.31 -6.75 -29.66
CA ILE A 911 29.01 -6.24 -30.99
C ILE A 911 29.18 -4.72 -30.98
N ASP A 912 30.29 -4.27 -31.56
CA ASP A 912 30.57 -2.84 -31.77
C ASP A 912 30.02 -2.37 -33.13
N ILE A 913 29.62 -1.10 -33.18
CA ILE A 913 28.91 -0.52 -34.30
C ILE A 913 29.62 0.75 -34.76
N ILE A 914 30.02 0.79 -36.04
CA ILE A 914 30.33 2.07 -36.70
C ILE A 914 29.04 2.62 -37.28
N ARG A 915 28.59 3.76 -36.74
CA ARG A 915 27.39 4.45 -37.18
C ARG A 915 27.79 5.58 -38.13
N MET A 916 27.34 5.47 -39.38
CA MET A 916 27.45 6.57 -40.35
C MET A 916 26.44 7.66 -40.02
N THR A 917 26.83 8.93 -40.14
CA THR A 917 25.89 10.07 -40.05
C THR A 917 24.84 10.02 -41.16
N GLU A 918 23.65 10.59 -40.92
CA GLU A 918 22.48 10.42 -41.79
C GLU A 918 22.68 10.91 -43.24
N ASP A 919 23.60 11.84 -43.44
CA ASP A 919 23.92 12.36 -44.77
C ASP A 919 24.73 11.36 -45.61
N VAL A 920 25.37 10.35 -45.00
CA VAL A 920 26.23 9.36 -45.67
C VAL A 920 25.41 8.14 -46.08
N ALA A 921 25.12 8.01 -47.38
CA ALA A 921 24.46 6.82 -47.90
C ALA A 921 25.43 5.63 -47.98
N PRO A 922 24.95 4.37 -47.93
CA PRO A 922 25.81 3.20 -48.11
C PRO A 922 26.62 3.22 -49.42
N SER A 923 26.08 3.83 -50.49
CA SER A 923 26.78 4.02 -51.76
C SER A 923 27.93 5.01 -51.71
N ASP A 924 27.96 5.87 -50.68
CA ASP A 924 29.03 6.85 -50.48
C ASP A 924 30.22 6.23 -49.75
N VAL A 925 30.04 5.09 -49.09
CA VAL A 925 31.09 4.46 -48.29
C VAL A 925 31.94 3.55 -49.17
N ILE A 926 33.22 3.88 -49.28
CA ILE A 926 34.24 3.04 -49.89
C ILE A 926 34.93 2.25 -48.77
N VAL A 927 34.70 0.94 -48.78
CA VAL A 927 35.27 -0.01 -47.82
C VAL A 927 36.55 -0.60 -48.41
N LYS A 928 37.65 -0.53 -47.67
CA LYS A 928 38.92 -1.10 -48.08
C LYS A 928 39.59 -1.79 -46.90
N ARG A 929 40.15 -2.98 -47.15
CA ARG A 929 41.10 -3.59 -46.22
C ARG A 929 42.51 -3.10 -46.53
N ASN A 930 43.23 -2.62 -45.54
CA ASN A 930 44.63 -2.20 -45.66
C ASN A 930 45.48 -2.92 -44.60
N GLY A 931 46.11 -4.03 -44.99
CA GLY A 931 46.77 -4.92 -44.03
C GLY A 931 45.76 -5.58 -43.08
N ASP A 932 45.98 -5.41 -41.78
CA ASP A 932 45.08 -5.89 -40.71
C ASP A 932 43.98 -4.88 -40.36
N HIS A 933 44.03 -3.68 -40.93
CA HIS A 933 43.08 -2.62 -40.63
C HIS A 933 41.93 -2.55 -41.64
N LEU A 934 40.76 -2.15 -41.16
CA LEU A 934 39.62 -1.75 -41.98
C LEU A 934 39.66 -0.24 -42.20
N GLU A 935 39.61 0.21 -43.45
CA GLU A 935 39.49 1.61 -43.84
C GLU A 935 38.11 1.87 -44.46
N LEU A 936 37.40 2.87 -43.92
CA LEU A 936 36.16 3.39 -44.48
C LEU A 936 36.41 4.82 -44.98
N ARG A 937 36.01 5.13 -46.22
CA ARG A 937 36.15 6.48 -46.80
C ARG A 937 34.82 6.96 -47.34
N ILE A 938 34.54 8.25 -47.24
CA ILE A 938 33.32 8.83 -47.80
C ILE A 938 33.62 9.44 -49.17
N ALA A 939 32.96 8.92 -50.21
CA ALA A 939 33.13 9.34 -51.59
C ALA A 939 32.86 10.84 -51.75
N GLY A 940 33.76 11.52 -52.46
CA GLY A 940 33.68 12.98 -52.66
C GLY A 940 34.23 13.82 -51.52
N THR A 941 34.82 13.20 -50.48
CA THR A 941 35.45 13.89 -49.33
C THR A 941 36.87 13.38 -49.08
N LEU A 942 37.55 13.97 -48.09
CA LEU A 942 38.81 13.45 -47.54
C LEU A 942 38.59 12.56 -46.31
N ASP A 943 37.34 12.43 -45.85
CA ASP A 943 37.01 11.76 -44.60
C ASP A 943 37.37 10.26 -44.68
N LYS A 944 38.11 9.78 -43.67
CA LYS A 944 38.60 8.40 -43.58
C LYS A 944 38.64 7.91 -42.13
N LEU A 945 37.94 6.82 -41.85
CA LEU A 945 38.03 6.08 -40.60
C LEU A 945 38.93 4.86 -40.74
N THR A 946 39.87 4.68 -39.81
CA THR A 946 40.74 3.48 -39.73
C THR A 946 40.43 2.69 -38.47
N VAL A 947 40.00 1.45 -38.62
CA VAL A 947 39.76 0.53 -37.49
C VAL A 947 40.96 -0.39 -37.37
N GLN A 948 41.62 -0.36 -36.20
CA GLN A 948 42.92 -1.01 -36.00
C GLN A 948 42.86 -2.46 -35.60
#